data_AF-A0A7Y3FKH3-F1
#
_entry.id   AF-A0A7Y3FKH3-F1
#
_cell.length_a   1.000
_cell.length_b   1.000
_cell.length_c   1.000
_cell.angle_alpha   90.00
_cell.angle_beta   90.00
_cell.angle_gamma   90.00
#
_symmetry.space_group_name_H-M   'P 1'
#
loop_
_entity.id
_entity.type
_entity.pdbx_description
1 polymer ?
#
loop_
_entity_poly.entity_id
_entity_poly.type
_entity_poly.pdbx_seq_one_letter_code
_entity_poly.pdbx_strand_id
1 'polypeptide(L)'
;MHALIKSKYAASFLFGLLAMVLAGEAAAEQAVMSTAPICIPESTEREIAACPAGAKKTAAKEGGTAPVSRMKATAPKKRQKQGATGPSLQIDMSTRLGREQTRARAENLLEREIAILQRLVRNSAADDPRRPEVLLRLAETQFEMQIAKNAKVRSFDDPIYEACTRDGDKGRCKQAREGQKAAESDLNAVREDSIRTYATLVRDHPKFKRMDEVLFSLAFALQELDQFDKARSVYRRLIKDYPKSRFVPNAYLSFAEYYFNESDMEAAAKFYRKVLEFPPKHNSVYGYALYKVAWVEYNRERYRQSLQGFVDILEFARTSKYASDSKNLARQARKDLVLPYSRYGSPGKALEFFRRYAKDDRQAHEMLEHLGNLYFDTGQWSQAVTVYHKLMADSPRSNSLCDWQSKVTSAVVSSRPKDAQIVELKRLVDIYRTFKKGGKPADKVEQCKVDTATTMLWLGTSWHREAIGTDNSPGTKNKKTMSQAAVLYRTLLKEFPDMDQMEFTNIDKRDWPTEYKISYFYAELLWKMEEWSQCGPAFDHVVELDTQGEFTSDAAYAAVLCYNNLYQQQYVPRETETRFVSERDKRALKKAKAAPANKFAKKKLTPLQEGMLEAFNRYVCYVDKADDLSTIKYRRARIYYEANRFEEAAVLFRDIAYNHKDSELAEYAANLYLDCLNVLGTQIREPRVACVQELSASIDPMSASYCGTEQLSEEHPDLCGTLGNLQCQVRRKEAETYQKTQQFKKAAATYVRIFRRHEECGEMDEMLYNAAINFEAAHLLGRAIQVRTVLIERYPESTLSKKAVYLIGQNFQALAYYEQAAKYYEQFARKFPGEDGTKCSAEEKKLGTCPNAIEGLEQATFFRIGLGDDKAAMEDSDLFARNYKRKLPRQTSQVMFSIGSIYERQSRWPQVIAHYKEYLSKYGRVGMPHQVIEANTAIGRAYWELNRKPEARKHFQAAVKGWTSGAPKRIRALKNTPKESKVAFLREALDSAAESQFYLSEYKFADFQKVEFPRYRGGKSMAKVKKWSDTEFKKWVNRKQGVLRAAEADYAKVARMTVNLDGVQMKSAPWQIAAASRTGEMYRSFVDEFRDAPIPREIEKDPGLFDIYVGALDDVSEPLQRQAIDKFEFCLKTATQVRWFNKWSRSCEQELNGLNPRKYPVAAELRGEPNYVKATVGDPGAVDLGAINQQRLNSKDAVATREGP
;
A
#
# COMPACT_ATOMS: atom_id res chain seq x y z
N MET A 1 -39.94 67.04 -23.79
CA MET A 1 -40.92 66.18 -24.49
C MET A 1 -40.21 64.89 -24.86
N HIS A 2 -40.50 63.70 -24.39
CA HIS A 2 -41.39 63.13 -23.37
C HIS A 2 -40.56 61.94 -22.84
N ALA A 3 -40.21 61.88 -21.54
CA ALA A 3 -41.06 61.29 -20.49
C ALA A 3 -41.30 59.79 -20.77
N LEU A 4 -40.67 58.86 -20.03
CA LEU A 4 -40.89 58.46 -18.64
C LEU A 4 -41.72 57.15 -18.53
N ILE A 5 -41.16 56.21 -17.76
CA ILE A 5 -41.82 55.27 -16.82
C ILE A 5 -42.44 53.97 -17.38
N LYS A 6 -41.84 52.83 -16.97
CA LYS A 6 -42.42 51.70 -16.19
C LYS A 6 -41.32 50.65 -15.97
N SER A 7 -40.63 50.60 -14.83
CA SER A 7 -40.97 49.92 -13.57
C SER A 7 -41.11 48.38 -13.65
N LYS A 8 -40.06 47.71 -13.11
CA LYS A 8 -40.07 46.57 -12.16
C LYS A 8 -41.13 45.48 -12.33
N TYR A 9 -40.72 44.23 -12.48
CA TYR A 9 -40.62 43.24 -11.38
C TYR A 9 -39.94 41.96 -11.87
N ALA A 10 -39.43 41.20 -10.90
CA ALA A 10 -38.51 40.09 -11.01
C ALA A 10 -39.10 38.79 -11.62
N ALA A 11 -38.17 37.86 -11.87
CA ALA A 11 -38.31 36.42 -12.14
C ALA A 11 -38.35 35.98 -13.62
N SER A 12 -37.52 34.96 -13.90
CA SER A 12 -37.50 34.05 -15.08
C SER A 12 -36.40 34.34 -16.12
N PHE A 13 -35.20 33.84 -15.84
CA PHE A 13 -34.19 33.33 -16.81
C PHE A 13 -33.06 32.63 -16.02
N LEU A 14 -33.38 31.77 -15.05
CA LEU A 14 -33.35 30.30 -15.24
C LEU A 14 -34.20 29.80 -16.42
N PHE A 15 -33.56 29.15 -17.40
CA PHE A 15 -33.78 27.75 -17.82
C PHE A 15 -33.06 27.45 -19.18
N GLY A 16 -32.23 26.39 -19.22
CA GLY A 16 -31.67 25.75 -20.44
C GLY A 16 -30.25 26.21 -20.82
N LEU A 17 -29.15 25.45 -20.63
CA LEU A 17 -28.70 24.29 -21.46
C LEU A 17 -28.74 24.66 -22.96
N LEU A 18 -27.71 24.50 -23.79
CA LEU A 18 -26.88 23.32 -23.97
C LEU A 18 -25.90 23.61 -25.14
N ALA A 19 -24.74 22.94 -25.10
CA ALA A 19 -23.92 22.53 -26.25
C ALA A 19 -23.15 23.59 -27.07
N MET A 20 -21.82 23.49 -26.94
CA MET A 20 -20.79 23.59 -28.00
C MET A 20 -19.63 24.53 -27.67
N VAL A 21 -18.77 24.09 -26.74
CA VAL A 21 -17.31 24.34 -26.83
C VAL A 21 -16.60 23.07 -26.36
N LEU A 22 -16.71 22.00 -27.16
CA LEU A 22 -15.95 20.76 -27.05
C LEU A 22 -15.73 20.22 -28.46
N ALA A 23 -14.49 20.27 -28.97
CA ALA A 23 -13.86 19.25 -29.81
C ALA A 23 -12.62 19.82 -30.49
N GLY A 24 -11.47 19.16 -30.27
CA GLY A 24 -10.37 19.17 -31.22
C GLY A 24 -9.05 19.78 -30.74
N GLU A 25 -8.38 19.12 -29.80
CA GLU A 25 -6.95 18.83 -29.96
C GLU A 25 -6.61 17.59 -29.10
N ALA A 26 -6.36 16.50 -29.81
CA ALA A 26 -5.99 15.21 -29.27
C ALA A 26 -4.54 14.94 -29.65
N ALA A 27 -3.64 14.96 -28.67
CA ALA A 27 -2.50 14.06 -28.47
C ALA A 27 -1.48 14.73 -27.53
N ALA A 28 -1.01 13.97 -26.55
CA ALA A 28 0.10 14.26 -25.65
C ALA A 28 -0.10 15.35 -24.57
N GLU A 29 -0.86 15.00 -23.52
CA GLU A 29 -0.44 15.16 -22.12
C GLU A 29 -1.57 14.63 -21.23
N GLN A 30 -1.42 13.38 -20.76
CA GLN A 30 -2.27 12.87 -19.68
C GLN A 30 -1.91 13.64 -18.41
N ALA A 31 -2.70 14.66 -18.12
CA ALA A 31 -2.75 15.32 -16.83
C ALA A 31 -3.05 14.30 -15.73
N VAL A 32 -2.14 14.23 -14.76
CA VAL A 32 -2.32 13.59 -13.46
C VAL A 32 -3.56 14.19 -12.81
N MET A 33 -4.59 13.35 -12.60
CA MET A 33 -5.70 13.72 -11.73
C MET A 33 -5.14 14.08 -10.35
N SER A 34 -5.40 15.29 -9.89
CA SER A 34 -5.15 15.72 -8.52
C SER A 34 -6.01 14.87 -7.58
N THR A 35 -5.45 13.79 -7.08
CA THR A 35 -5.95 13.09 -5.90
C THR A 35 -5.86 14.04 -4.71
N ALA A 36 -6.87 14.05 -3.84
CA ALA A 36 -6.73 14.65 -2.52
C ALA A 36 -5.42 14.14 -1.87
N PRO A 37 -4.72 14.92 -1.04
CA PRO A 37 -3.55 14.39 -0.34
C PRO A 37 -4.02 13.23 0.55
N ILE A 38 -3.59 12.01 0.22
CA ILE A 38 -3.85 10.78 0.98
C ILE A 38 -2.62 10.56 1.86
N CYS A 39 -2.80 10.17 3.14
CA CYS A 39 -1.66 9.92 4.03
C CYS A 39 -0.82 8.73 3.53
N ILE A 40 -1.48 7.59 3.35
CA ILE A 40 -0.90 6.33 2.88
C ILE A 40 -1.37 6.12 1.44
N PRO A 41 -0.47 6.06 0.44
CA PRO A 41 -0.87 5.82 -0.94
C PRO A 41 -1.67 4.52 -1.09
N GLU A 42 -2.72 4.54 -1.92
CA GLU A 42 -3.54 3.35 -2.20
C GLU A 42 -2.72 2.22 -2.85
N SER A 43 -1.64 2.56 -3.57
CA SER A 43 -0.68 1.57 -4.08
C SER A 43 -0.02 0.77 -2.97
N THR A 44 0.35 1.42 -1.86
CA THR A 44 0.96 0.77 -0.69
C THR A 44 -0.03 -0.18 -0.03
N GLU A 45 -1.31 0.21 0.09
CA GLU A 45 -2.37 -0.67 0.60
C GLU A 45 -2.56 -1.90 -0.30
N ARG A 46 -2.58 -1.71 -1.63
CA ARG A 46 -2.69 -2.81 -2.58
C ARG A 46 -1.50 -3.75 -2.54
N GLU A 47 -0.28 -3.23 -2.42
CA GLU A 47 0.95 -4.05 -2.30
C GLU A 47 0.98 -4.86 -1.00
N ILE A 48 0.60 -4.27 0.13
CA ILE A 48 0.59 -4.97 1.42
C ILE A 48 -0.52 -6.03 1.50
N ALA A 49 -1.67 -5.76 0.86
CA ALA A 49 -2.79 -6.69 0.77
C ALA A 49 -2.64 -7.76 -0.33
N ALA A 50 -1.65 -7.63 -1.22
CA ALA A 50 -1.45 -8.58 -2.32
C ALA A 50 -0.93 -9.92 -1.80
N CYS A 51 -1.62 -11.00 -2.20
CA CYS A 51 -1.16 -12.36 -1.99
C CYS A 51 -0.28 -12.83 -3.18
N PRO A 52 0.74 -13.65 -2.93
CA PRO A 52 1.57 -14.22 -4.00
C PRO A 52 0.74 -15.07 -4.99
N ALA A 53 1.20 -15.15 -6.24
CA ALA A 53 0.49 -15.78 -7.35
C ALA A 53 0.17 -17.26 -7.05
N GLY A 54 -1.11 -17.66 -7.19
CA GLY A 54 -1.59 -19.01 -6.91
C GLY A 54 -2.40 -19.16 -5.60
N ALA A 55 -2.35 -18.19 -4.69
CA ALA A 55 -3.11 -18.21 -3.44
C ALA A 55 -4.62 -17.95 -3.70
N LYS A 56 -5.44 -19.00 -3.73
CA LYS A 56 -6.90 -18.86 -3.58
C LYS A 56 -7.26 -18.98 -2.10
N LYS A 57 -8.16 -18.10 -1.62
CA LYS A 57 -8.85 -18.22 -0.32
C LYS A 57 -9.74 -19.47 -0.33
N THR A 58 -9.17 -20.64 -0.09
CA THR A 58 -9.92 -21.82 0.32
C THR A 58 -9.86 -21.89 1.82
N ALA A 59 -10.99 -21.61 2.48
CA ALA A 59 -11.15 -21.59 3.92
C ALA A 59 -10.60 -22.88 4.56
N ALA A 60 -9.46 -22.79 5.23
CA ALA A 60 -8.99 -23.84 6.13
C ALA A 60 -9.77 -23.73 7.44
N LYS A 61 -10.45 -24.80 7.83
CA LYS A 61 -11.10 -24.94 9.13
C LYS A 61 -10.05 -25.01 10.24
N GLU A 62 -10.24 -24.16 11.25
CA GLU A 62 -9.70 -24.20 12.62
C GLU A 62 -8.18 -24.38 12.75
N GLY A 63 -7.54 -23.37 13.37
CA GLY A 63 -6.10 -23.27 13.60
C GLY A 63 -5.45 -24.60 13.97
N GLY A 64 -4.53 -25.05 13.12
CA GLY A 64 -3.72 -26.22 13.39
C GLY A 64 -2.77 -25.93 14.54
N THR A 65 -2.82 -26.73 15.59
CA THR A 65 -1.75 -26.83 16.59
C THR A 65 -0.39 -27.04 15.89
N ALA A 66 0.71 -26.60 16.52
CA ALA A 66 2.10 -26.80 16.05
C ALA A 66 2.30 -28.13 15.32
N PRO A 67 3.11 -28.20 14.23
CA PRO A 67 3.17 -29.37 13.35
C PRO A 67 3.27 -30.68 14.16
N VAL A 68 2.18 -31.46 14.05
CA VAL A 68 2.02 -32.77 14.68
C VAL A 68 2.37 -33.82 13.64
N SER A 69 3.15 -34.83 14.03
CA SER A 69 3.72 -35.81 13.12
C SER A 69 2.63 -36.70 12.51
N ARG A 70 2.08 -36.29 11.36
CA ARG A 70 1.07 -37.03 10.60
C ARG A 70 1.73 -38.11 9.72
N MET A 71 2.41 -39.05 10.33
CA MET A 71 2.83 -40.28 9.65
C MET A 71 1.88 -41.43 9.97
N LYS A 72 1.01 -41.80 9.02
CA LYS A 72 0.18 -43.02 9.15
C LYS A 72 1.06 -44.27 9.05
N ALA A 73 0.89 -45.17 10.00
CA ALA A 73 1.56 -46.47 10.01
C ALA A 73 0.75 -47.48 9.20
N THR A 74 1.32 -48.01 8.12
CA THR A 74 0.85 -49.26 7.51
C THR A 74 1.42 -50.41 8.32
N ALA A 75 0.57 -51.07 9.11
CA ALA A 75 0.96 -52.27 9.85
C ALA A 75 1.21 -53.44 8.87
N PRO A 76 2.34 -54.16 8.96
CA PRO A 76 2.52 -55.35 8.16
C PRO A 76 1.49 -56.42 8.58
N LYS A 77 0.74 -56.93 7.61
CA LYS A 77 -0.21 -58.04 7.82
C LYS A 77 0.57 -59.25 8.36
N LYS A 78 0.31 -59.62 9.61
CA LYS A 78 0.74 -60.92 10.17
C LYS A 78 0.09 -62.04 9.36
N ARG A 79 0.87 -62.77 8.57
CA ARG A 79 0.49 -64.09 8.07
C ARG A 79 0.52 -65.07 9.25
N GLN A 80 -0.60 -65.72 9.53
CA GLN A 80 -0.65 -66.88 10.41
C GLN A 80 0.21 -67.99 9.81
N LYS A 81 1.19 -68.49 10.58
CA LYS A 81 2.02 -69.62 10.20
C LYS A 81 1.21 -70.92 10.33
N GLN A 82 0.79 -71.47 9.20
CA GLN A 82 0.65 -72.92 9.05
C GLN A 82 2.06 -73.49 8.82
N GLY A 83 2.36 -74.69 9.34
CA GLY A 83 3.66 -75.35 9.15
C GLY A 83 4.04 -75.46 7.66
N ALA A 84 5.33 -75.51 7.34
CA ALA A 84 5.77 -75.54 5.95
C ALA A 84 5.33 -76.85 5.28
N THR A 85 4.34 -76.78 4.39
CA THR A 85 3.97 -77.88 3.52
C THR A 85 4.80 -77.79 2.24
N GLY A 86 5.64 -78.79 1.98
CA GLY A 86 6.23 -78.94 0.66
C GLY A 86 5.14 -79.04 -0.41
N PRO A 87 5.43 -78.68 -1.68
CA PRO A 87 4.45 -78.79 -2.75
C PRO A 87 3.77 -80.16 -2.74
N SER A 88 2.44 -80.17 -2.74
CA SER A 88 1.69 -81.38 -3.02
C SER A 88 2.01 -81.79 -4.45
N LEU A 89 2.45 -83.04 -4.65
CA LEU A 89 2.40 -83.56 -5.99
C LEU A 89 0.91 -83.67 -6.32
N GLN A 90 0.44 -82.96 -7.34
CA GLN A 90 -0.50 -83.61 -8.25
C GLN A 90 0.31 -84.77 -8.83
N ILE A 91 0.29 -85.91 -8.14
CA ILE A 91 0.72 -87.15 -8.74
C ILE A 91 -0.16 -87.25 -9.96
N ASP A 92 0.46 -87.16 -11.12
CA ASP A 92 -0.18 -87.36 -12.39
C ASP A 92 -0.47 -88.88 -12.51
N MET A 93 -1.31 -89.37 -11.59
CA MET A 93 -1.99 -90.65 -11.73
C MET A 93 -2.81 -90.63 -13.02
N SER A 94 -3.25 -89.44 -13.44
CA SER A 94 -3.80 -89.16 -14.77
C SER A 94 -2.84 -89.53 -15.92
N THR A 95 -1.51 -89.34 -15.83
CA THR A 95 -0.58 -89.86 -16.87
C THR A 95 -0.29 -91.34 -16.77
N ARG A 96 -0.58 -92.02 -15.66
CA ARG A 96 -0.42 -93.49 -15.60
C ARG A 96 -1.66 -94.26 -16.01
N LEU A 97 -2.86 -93.70 -15.81
CA LEU A 97 -4.12 -94.27 -16.29
C LEU A 97 -4.55 -93.74 -17.67
N GLY A 98 -4.03 -92.59 -18.12
CA GLY A 98 -4.45 -91.93 -19.36
C GLY A 98 -3.30 -91.42 -20.22
N ARG A 99 -2.38 -92.30 -20.66
CA ARG A 99 -1.25 -91.90 -21.51
C ARG A 99 -1.43 -92.01 -23.03
N GLU A 100 -2.62 -92.34 -23.54
CA GLU A 100 -2.82 -92.36 -25.01
C GLU A 100 -4.11 -91.70 -25.54
N GLN A 101 -5.12 -91.41 -24.72
CA GLN A 101 -6.45 -91.03 -25.25
C GLN A 101 -6.91 -89.59 -24.96
N THR A 102 -6.32 -88.93 -23.96
CA THR A 102 -6.86 -87.69 -23.35
C THR A 102 -6.67 -86.41 -24.18
N ARG A 103 -6.00 -86.47 -25.33
CA ARG A 103 -5.98 -85.36 -26.30
C ARG A 103 -6.97 -85.51 -27.46
N ALA A 104 -7.57 -86.69 -27.66
CA ALA A 104 -8.29 -87.01 -28.90
C ALA A 104 -9.82 -86.96 -28.79
N ARG A 105 -10.42 -86.81 -27.60
CA ARG A 105 -11.89 -86.73 -27.44
C ARG A 105 -12.33 -85.37 -26.91
N ALA A 106 -13.13 -84.67 -27.70
CA ALA A 106 -13.80 -83.44 -27.27
C ALA A 106 -14.82 -83.74 -26.16
N GLU A 107 -15.00 -82.82 -25.20
CA GLU A 107 -15.95 -82.88 -24.07
C GLU A 107 -17.33 -83.44 -24.45
N ASN A 108 -17.85 -83.03 -25.62
CA ASN A 108 -19.11 -83.52 -26.20
C ASN A 108 -19.19 -85.05 -26.37
N LEU A 109 -18.07 -85.72 -26.63
CA LEU A 109 -18.02 -87.18 -26.76
C LEU A 109 -18.17 -87.86 -25.41
N LEU A 110 -17.55 -87.30 -24.36
CA LEU A 110 -17.68 -87.82 -23.00
C LEU A 110 -19.10 -87.63 -22.47
N GLU A 111 -19.75 -86.49 -22.76
CA GLU A 111 -21.17 -86.29 -22.39
C GLU A 111 -22.09 -87.33 -23.05
N ARG A 112 -21.87 -87.63 -24.33
CA ARG A 112 -22.61 -88.68 -25.06
C ARG A 112 -22.35 -90.06 -24.47
N GLU A 113 -21.10 -90.39 -24.18
CA GLU A 113 -20.74 -91.69 -23.58
C GLU A 113 -21.36 -91.85 -22.19
N ILE A 114 -21.33 -90.81 -21.34
CA ILE A 114 -21.99 -90.79 -20.03
C ILE A 114 -23.50 -91.01 -20.18
N ALA A 115 -24.18 -90.31 -21.10
CA ALA A 115 -25.62 -90.45 -21.30
C ALA A 115 -26.02 -91.86 -21.75
N ILE A 116 -25.23 -92.48 -22.63
CA ILE A 116 -25.43 -93.86 -23.08
C ILE A 116 -25.24 -94.83 -21.91
N LEU A 117 -24.14 -94.71 -21.17
CA LEU A 117 -23.82 -95.58 -20.05
C LEU A 117 -24.85 -95.46 -18.92
N GLN A 118 -25.32 -94.24 -18.61
CA GLN A 118 -26.41 -94.03 -17.66
C GLN A 118 -27.71 -94.70 -18.10
N ARG A 119 -28.04 -94.69 -19.39
CA ARG A 119 -29.22 -95.40 -19.93
C ARG A 119 -29.06 -96.92 -19.82
N LEU A 120 -27.87 -97.45 -20.10
CA LEU A 120 -27.56 -98.87 -19.93
C LEU A 120 -27.67 -99.31 -18.46
N VAL A 121 -27.22 -98.49 -17.51
CA VAL A 121 -27.36 -98.75 -16.07
C VAL A 121 -28.83 -98.70 -15.63
N ARG A 122 -29.64 -97.76 -16.15
CA ARG A 122 -31.08 -97.68 -15.84
C ARG A 122 -31.89 -98.86 -16.39
N ASN A 123 -31.51 -99.38 -17.56
CA ASN A 123 -32.26 -100.42 -18.26
C ASN A 123 -31.78 -101.85 -17.97
N SER A 124 -30.67 -102.02 -17.25
CA SER A 124 -30.22 -103.33 -16.79
C SER A 124 -30.85 -103.68 -15.43
N ALA A 125 -31.09 -104.96 -15.18
CA ALA A 125 -31.49 -105.46 -13.86
C ALA A 125 -30.30 -105.40 -12.88
N ALA A 126 -30.57 -105.34 -11.58
CA ALA A 126 -29.55 -105.20 -10.54
C ALA A 126 -28.57 -106.39 -10.48
N ASP A 127 -28.96 -107.55 -10.98
CA ASP A 127 -28.20 -108.80 -11.01
C ASP A 127 -27.56 -109.10 -12.38
N ASP A 128 -27.68 -108.22 -13.40
CA ASP A 128 -27.02 -108.43 -14.70
C ASP A 128 -25.49 -108.52 -14.50
N PRO A 129 -24.84 -109.62 -14.90
CA PRO A 129 -23.40 -109.83 -14.68
C PRO A 129 -22.51 -108.81 -15.37
N ARG A 130 -23.01 -108.08 -16.38
CA ARG A 130 -22.30 -107.00 -17.07
C ARG A 130 -22.48 -105.64 -16.40
N ARG A 131 -23.51 -105.48 -15.55
CA ARG A 131 -23.79 -104.24 -14.82
C ARG A 131 -22.59 -103.66 -14.07
N PRO A 132 -21.79 -104.43 -13.30
CA PRO A 132 -20.62 -103.87 -12.61
C PRO A 132 -19.56 -103.34 -13.57
N GLU A 133 -19.37 -103.96 -14.75
CA GLU A 133 -18.44 -103.45 -15.76
C GLU A 133 -18.95 -102.16 -16.40
N VAL A 134 -20.26 -102.07 -16.69
CA VAL A 134 -20.88 -100.85 -17.22
C VAL A 134 -20.84 -99.72 -16.18
N LEU A 135 -21.09 -100.02 -14.90
CA LEU A 135 -20.96 -99.05 -13.80
C LEU A 135 -19.51 -98.57 -13.64
N LEU A 136 -18.52 -99.47 -13.73
CA LEU A 136 -17.12 -99.08 -13.67
C LEU A 136 -16.76 -98.19 -14.86
N ARG A 137 -17.15 -98.58 -16.09
CA ARG A 137 -16.91 -97.76 -17.28
C ARG A 137 -17.57 -96.38 -17.17
N LEU A 138 -18.80 -96.31 -16.66
CA LEU A 138 -19.47 -95.03 -16.39
C LEU A 138 -18.68 -94.17 -15.43
N ALA A 139 -18.20 -94.76 -14.33
CA ALA A 139 -17.42 -94.03 -13.32
C ALA A 139 -16.06 -93.57 -13.87
N GLU A 140 -15.41 -94.38 -14.71
CA GLU A 140 -14.18 -94.05 -15.45
C GLU A 140 -14.43 -92.90 -16.44
N THR A 141 -15.50 -92.95 -17.25
CA THR A 141 -15.85 -91.87 -18.19
C THR A 141 -16.23 -90.58 -17.47
N GLN A 142 -16.93 -90.66 -16.34
CA GLN A 142 -17.20 -89.51 -15.48
C GLN A 142 -15.90 -88.93 -14.92
N PHE A 143 -14.93 -89.77 -14.56
CA PHE A 143 -13.61 -89.32 -14.13
C PHE A 143 -12.82 -88.64 -15.26
N GLU A 144 -12.87 -89.16 -16.49
CA GLU A 144 -12.31 -88.48 -17.67
C GLU A 144 -12.97 -87.11 -17.90
N MET A 145 -14.28 -87.01 -17.70
CA MET A 145 -15.01 -85.74 -17.77
C MET A 145 -14.53 -84.76 -16.69
N GLN A 146 -14.23 -85.22 -15.47
CA GLN A 146 -13.65 -84.36 -14.43
C GLN A 146 -12.32 -83.75 -14.88
N ILE A 147 -11.46 -84.51 -15.54
CA ILE A 147 -10.19 -84.00 -16.06
C ILE A 147 -10.45 -82.88 -17.09
N ALA A 148 -11.39 -83.08 -18.02
CA ALA A 148 -11.77 -82.08 -19.02
C ALA A 148 -12.35 -80.81 -18.36
N LYS A 149 -13.28 -80.95 -17.42
CA LYS A 149 -13.87 -79.81 -16.69
C LYS A 149 -12.83 -79.08 -15.82
N ASN A 150 -11.89 -79.80 -15.21
CA ASN A 150 -10.80 -79.18 -14.45
C ASN A 150 -9.84 -78.39 -15.36
N ALA A 151 -9.57 -78.86 -16.58
CA ALA A 151 -8.84 -78.08 -17.56
C ALA A 151 -9.59 -76.78 -17.96
N LYS A 152 -10.93 -76.85 -18.04
CA LYS A 152 -11.77 -75.66 -18.27
C LYS A 152 -11.70 -74.66 -17.12
N VAL A 153 -11.75 -75.11 -15.87
CA VAL A 153 -11.55 -74.25 -14.68
C VAL A 153 -10.19 -73.53 -14.76
N ARG A 154 -9.11 -74.26 -15.05
CA ARG A 154 -7.76 -73.70 -15.17
C ARG A 154 -7.57 -72.78 -16.38
N SER A 155 -8.38 -72.91 -17.43
CA SER A 155 -8.33 -71.99 -18.57
C SER A 155 -8.67 -70.54 -18.22
N PHE A 156 -9.25 -70.30 -17.03
CA PHE A 156 -9.50 -68.96 -16.52
C PHE A 156 -8.31 -68.34 -15.76
N ASP A 157 -7.26 -69.12 -15.42
CA ASP A 157 -6.11 -68.61 -14.66
C ASP A 157 -5.40 -67.47 -15.42
N ASP A 158 -5.13 -67.65 -16.71
CA ASP A 158 -4.51 -66.62 -17.56
C ASP A 158 -5.43 -65.40 -17.77
N PRO A 159 -6.70 -65.52 -18.17
CA PRO A 159 -7.64 -64.39 -18.24
C PRO A 159 -7.79 -63.62 -16.92
N ILE A 160 -7.80 -64.32 -15.78
CA ILE A 160 -7.86 -63.68 -14.46
C ILE A 160 -6.55 -62.92 -14.20
N TYR A 161 -5.39 -63.52 -14.47
CA TYR A 161 -4.11 -62.83 -14.31
C TYR A 161 -4.00 -61.60 -15.23
N GLU A 162 -4.36 -61.74 -16.50
CA GLU A 162 -4.35 -60.64 -17.47
C GLU A 162 -5.31 -59.52 -17.05
N ALA A 163 -6.57 -59.84 -16.76
CA ALA A 163 -7.56 -58.81 -16.43
C ALA A 163 -7.37 -58.21 -15.04
N CYS A 164 -7.13 -59.03 -14.02
CA CYS A 164 -7.05 -58.57 -12.63
C CYS A 164 -5.68 -58.03 -12.24
N THR A 165 -4.59 -58.52 -12.85
CA THR A 165 -3.22 -58.22 -12.42
C THR A 165 -2.43 -57.42 -13.45
N ARG A 166 -2.51 -57.75 -14.75
CA ARG A 166 -1.78 -57.02 -15.81
C ARG A 166 -2.51 -55.74 -16.24
N ASP A 167 -3.78 -55.86 -16.61
CA ASP A 167 -4.56 -54.80 -17.26
C ASP A 167 -5.34 -53.95 -16.23
N GLY A 168 -5.56 -54.45 -15.02
CA GLY A 168 -6.32 -53.76 -13.96
C GLY A 168 -7.81 -53.54 -14.27
N ASP A 169 -8.35 -54.22 -15.27
CA ASP A 169 -9.74 -54.11 -15.71
C ASP A 169 -10.67 -54.89 -14.75
N LYS A 170 -11.32 -54.14 -13.85
CA LYS A 170 -12.24 -54.70 -12.84
C LYS A 170 -13.45 -55.40 -13.45
N GLY A 171 -13.93 -54.96 -14.61
CA GLY A 171 -15.08 -55.55 -15.30
C GLY A 171 -14.72 -56.94 -15.85
N ARG A 172 -13.64 -57.01 -16.64
CA ARG A 172 -13.13 -58.28 -17.18
C ARG A 172 -12.66 -59.23 -16.09
N CYS A 173 -12.05 -58.71 -15.03
CA CYS A 173 -11.64 -59.50 -13.86
C CYS A 173 -12.82 -60.17 -13.16
N LYS A 174 -13.91 -59.42 -12.91
CA LYS A 174 -15.13 -59.95 -12.30
C LYS A 174 -15.75 -61.03 -13.19
N GLN A 175 -15.87 -60.76 -14.48
CA GLN A 175 -16.42 -61.70 -15.45
C GLN A 175 -15.61 -63.01 -15.52
N ALA A 176 -14.27 -62.93 -15.53
CA ALA A 176 -13.41 -64.11 -15.57
C ALA A 176 -13.51 -64.95 -14.28
N ARG A 177 -13.62 -64.31 -13.11
CA ARG A 177 -13.83 -65.01 -11.83
C ARG A 177 -15.21 -65.68 -11.73
N GLU A 178 -16.25 -65.01 -12.22
CA GLU A 178 -17.59 -65.59 -12.29
C GLU A 178 -17.62 -66.81 -13.22
N GLY A 179 -16.91 -66.72 -14.36
CA GLY A 179 -16.73 -67.85 -15.27
C GLY A 179 -15.98 -69.04 -14.64
N GLN A 180 -14.91 -68.78 -13.89
CA GLN A 180 -14.18 -69.81 -13.16
C GLN A 180 -15.08 -70.51 -12.12
N LYS A 181 -15.84 -69.74 -11.34
CA LYS A 181 -16.75 -70.28 -10.31
C LYS A 181 -17.86 -71.15 -10.92
N ALA A 182 -18.40 -70.77 -12.07
CA ALA A 182 -19.37 -71.60 -12.79
C ALA A 182 -18.74 -72.93 -13.24
N ALA A 183 -17.54 -72.89 -13.81
CA ALA A 183 -16.81 -74.09 -14.22
C ALA A 183 -16.46 -75.01 -13.04
N GLU A 184 -16.16 -74.45 -11.87
CA GLU A 184 -15.93 -75.22 -10.63
C GLU A 184 -17.19 -75.94 -10.16
N SER A 185 -18.36 -75.29 -10.26
CA SER A 185 -19.64 -75.91 -9.95
C SER A 185 -19.92 -77.12 -10.87
N ASP A 186 -19.64 -76.98 -12.16
CA ASP A 186 -19.80 -78.07 -13.14
C ASP A 186 -18.85 -79.23 -12.84
N LEU A 187 -17.59 -78.95 -12.50
CA LEU A 187 -16.61 -79.96 -12.09
C LEU A 187 -17.08 -80.75 -10.87
N ASN A 188 -17.60 -80.06 -9.86
CA ASN A 188 -18.06 -80.70 -8.62
C ASN A 188 -19.27 -81.61 -8.85
N ALA A 189 -20.21 -81.21 -9.72
CA ALA A 189 -21.33 -82.06 -10.09
C ALA A 189 -20.87 -83.40 -10.73
N VAL A 190 -19.89 -83.35 -11.64
CA VAL A 190 -19.33 -84.57 -12.26
C VAL A 190 -18.56 -85.43 -11.25
N ARG A 191 -17.89 -84.79 -10.27
CA ARG A 191 -17.23 -85.50 -9.14
C ARG A 191 -18.22 -86.27 -8.28
N GLU A 192 -19.33 -85.63 -7.89
CA GLU A 192 -20.38 -86.28 -7.11
C GLU A 192 -21.03 -87.45 -7.86
N ASP A 193 -21.25 -87.28 -9.16
CA ASP A 193 -21.79 -88.34 -10.00
C ASP A 193 -20.87 -89.55 -10.10
N SER A 194 -19.57 -89.36 -10.27
CA SER A 194 -18.58 -90.45 -10.25
C SER A 194 -18.57 -91.19 -8.92
N ILE A 195 -18.58 -90.47 -7.80
CA ILE A 195 -18.64 -91.06 -6.45
C ILE A 195 -19.92 -91.87 -6.28
N ARG A 196 -21.07 -91.36 -6.73
CA ARG A 196 -22.35 -92.07 -6.67
C ARG A 196 -22.30 -93.37 -7.45
N THR A 197 -21.71 -93.35 -8.65
CA THR A 197 -21.54 -94.53 -9.50
C THR A 197 -20.62 -95.56 -8.83
N TYR A 198 -19.45 -95.14 -8.34
CA TYR A 198 -18.52 -96.02 -7.62
C TYR A 198 -19.15 -96.60 -6.34
N ALA A 199 -19.85 -95.79 -5.55
CA ALA A 199 -20.52 -96.23 -4.34
C ALA A 199 -21.64 -97.25 -4.63
N THR A 200 -22.37 -97.07 -5.73
CA THR A 200 -23.37 -98.03 -6.22
C THR A 200 -22.70 -99.36 -6.57
N LEU A 201 -21.58 -99.33 -7.29
CA LEU A 201 -20.82 -100.55 -7.61
C LEU A 201 -20.34 -101.28 -6.35
N VAL A 202 -19.79 -100.54 -5.38
CA VAL A 202 -19.31 -101.13 -4.11
C VAL A 202 -20.44 -101.75 -3.29
N ARG A 203 -21.63 -101.14 -3.28
CA ARG A 203 -22.80 -101.61 -2.53
C ARG A 203 -23.48 -102.80 -3.20
N ASP A 204 -23.74 -102.71 -4.50
CA ASP A 204 -24.59 -103.66 -5.23
C ASP A 204 -23.78 -104.84 -5.78
N HIS A 205 -22.46 -104.67 -5.98
CA HIS A 205 -21.58 -105.69 -6.54
C HIS A 205 -20.30 -105.94 -5.71
N PRO A 206 -20.40 -106.31 -4.42
CA PRO A 206 -19.26 -106.43 -3.51
C PRO A 206 -18.22 -107.50 -3.89
N LYS A 207 -18.54 -108.43 -4.80
CA LYS A 207 -17.65 -109.52 -5.26
C LYS A 207 -16.99 -109.26 -6.62
N PHE A 208 -17.08 -108.04 -7.16
CA PHE A 208 -16.52 -107.72 -8.47
C PHE A 208 -14.98 -107.91 -8.52
N LYS A 209 -14.45 -108.47 -9.61
CA LYS A 209 -13.04 -108.90 -9.72
C LYS A 209 -12.03 -107.76 -9.55
N ARG A 210 -12.36 -106.54 -10.02
CA ARG A 210 -11.52 -105.34 -9.91
C ARG A 210 -11.92 -104.48 -8.70
N MET A 211 -12.45 -105.08 -7.65
CA MET A 211 -12.92 -104.33 -6.47
C MET A 211 -11.80 -103.56 -5.76
N ASP A 212 -10.55 -104.02 -5.81
CA ASP A 212 -9.41 -103.27 -5.27
C ASP A 212 -9.19 -101.95 -6.03
N GLU A 213 -9.31 -101.96 -7.36
CA GLU A 213 -9.29 -100.76 -8.19
C GLU A 213 -10.49 -99.85 -7.94
N VAL A 214 -11.69 -100.41 -7.83
CA VAL A 214 -12.91 -99.64 -7.50
C VAL A 214 -12.78 -98.96 -6.14
N LEU A 215 -12.32 -99.68 -5.11
CA LEU A 215 -12.12 -99.13 -3.78
C LEU A 215 -11.06 -98.03 -3.80
N PHE A 216 -9.96 -98.22 -4.54
CA PHE A 216 -8.96 -97.17 -4.72
C PHE A 216 -9.56 -95.93 -5.40
N SER A 217 -10.24 -96.09 -6.53
CA SER A 217 -10.83 -94.97 -7.29
C SER A 217 -11.95 -94.27 -6.51
N LEU A 218 -12.78 -94.99 -5.77
CA LEU A 218 -13.80 -94.42 -4.89
C LEU A 218 -13.16 -93.62 -3.76
N ALA A 219 -12.17 -94.19 -3.08
CA ALA A 219 -11.47 -93.52 -2.00
C ALA A 219 -10.76 -92.26 -2.50
N PHE A 220 -10.16 -92.33 -3.68
CA PHE A 220 -9.53 -91.20 -4.35
C PHE A 220 -10.54 -90.11 -4.72
N ALA A 221 -11.66 -90.47 -5.35
CA ALA A 221 -12.71 -89.50 -5.70
C ALA A 221 -13.34 -88.83 -4.47
N LEU A 222 -13.55 -89.59 -3.39
CA LEU A 222 -14.00 -89.04 -2.10
C LEU A 222 -12.97 -88.06 -1.51
N GLN A 223 -11.68 -88.37 -1.64
CA GLN A 223 -10.60 -87.50 -1.21
C GLN A 223 -10.56 -86.19 -2.02
N GLU A 224 -10.83 -86.23 -3.32
CA GLU A 224 -10.90 -85.05 -4.21
C GLU A 224 -12.10 -84.12 -3.94
N LEU A 225 -13.11 -84.61 -3.22
CA LEU A 225 -14.24 -83.80 -2.70
C LEU A 225 -14.09 -83.44 -1.22
N ASP A 226 -12.87 -83.54 -0.68
CA ASP A 226 -12.56 -83.27 0.73
C ASP A 226 -13.36 -84.15 1.72
N GLN A 227 -13.92 -85.28 1.27
CA GLN A 227 -14.63 -86.26 2.11
C GLN A 227 -13.65 -87.26 2.73
N PHE A 228 -12.63 -86.75 3.43
CA PHE A 228 -11.49 -87.52 3.93
C PHE A 228 -11.87 -88.68 4.86
N ASP A 229 -12.90 -88.52 5.70
CA ASP A 229 -13.37 -89.59 6.60
C ASP A 229 -13.89 -90.80 5.82
N LYS A 230 -14.68 -90.53 4.78
CA LYS A 230 -15.21 -91.58 3.90
C LYS A 230 -14.09 -92.19 3.07
N ALA A 231 -13.22 -91.38 2.50
CA ALA A 231 -12.04 -91.84 1.76
C ALA A 231 -11.18 -92.79 2.60
N ARG A 232 -10.84 -92.42 3.84
CA ARG A 232 -10.05 -93.24 4.77
C ARG A 232 -10.73 -94.57 5.12
N SER A 233 -12.05 -94.57 5.29
CA SER A 233 -12.81 -95.82 5.50
C SER A 233 -12.65 -96.77 4.32
N VAL A 234 -12.75 -96.25 3.09
CA VAL A 234 -12.60 -97.03 1.86
C VAL A 234 -11.13 -97.48 1.66
N TYR A 235 -10.14 -96.61 1.89
CA TYR A 235 -8.72 -97.00 1.84
C TYR A 235 -8.35 -98.04 2.89
N ARG A 236 -8.92 -97.97 4.11
CA ARG A 236 -8.71 -98.99 5.15
C ARG A 236 -9.25 -100.35 4.70
N ARG A 237 -10.41 -100.36 4.04
CA ARG A 237 -10.98 -101.56 3.45
C ARG A 237 -10.08 -102.12 2.33
N LEU A 238 -9.54 -101.27 1.46
CA LEU A 238 -8.56 -101.68 0.43
C LEU A 238 -7.31 -102.35 1.05
N ILE A 239 -6.73 -101.75 2.09
CA ILE A 239 -5.54 -102.29 2.78
C ILE A 239 -5.84 -103.63 3.46
N LYS A 240 -7.01 -103.76 4.10
CA LYS A 240 -7.41 -104.96 4.85
C LYS A 240 -7.80 -106.12 3.92
N ASP A 241 -8.67 -105.85 2.95
CA ASP A 241 -9.29 -106.87 2.12
C ASP A 241 -8.39 -107.25 0.92
N TYR A 242 -7.50 -106.36 0.49
CA TYR A 242 -6.60 -106.55 -0.67
C TYR A 242 -5.13 -106.14 -0.37
N PRO A 243 -4.46 -106.73 0.64
CA PRO A 243 -3.13 -106.30 1.11
C PRO A 243 -1.99 -106.45 0.09
N LYS A 244 -2.19 -107.24 -0.98
CA LYS A 244 -1.23 -107.43 -2.08
C LYS A 244 -1.51 -106.53 -3.30
N SER A 245 -2.54 -105.68 -3.23
CA SER A 245 -2.89 -104.81 -4.35
C SER A 245 -1.78 -103.80 -4.62
N ARG A 246 -1.54 -103.50 -5.91
CA ARG A 246 -0.59 -102.44 -6.34
C ARG A 246 -0.96 -101.05 -5.81
N PHE A 247 -2.20 -100.87 -5.35
CA PHE A 247 -2.71 -99.61 -4.82
C PHE A 247 -2.48 -99.46 -3.31
N VAL A 248 -1.97 -100.48 -2.61
CA VAL A 248 -1.70 -100.40 -1.16
C VAL A 248 -0.67 -99.33 -0.80
N PRO A 249 0.47 -99.16 -1.52
CA PRO A 249 1.36 -98.02 -1.28
C PRO A 249 0.65 -96.67 -1.44
N ASN A 250 -0.24 -96.52 -2.42
CA ASN A 250 -1.04 -95.31 -2.60
C ASN A 250 -2.07 -95.09 -1.48
N ALA A 251 -2.64 -96.17 -0.93
CA ALA A 251 -3.54 -96.09 0.21
C ALA A 251 -2.79 -95.64 1.48
N TYR A 252 -1.63 -96.22 1.78
CA TYR A 252 -0.77 -95.75 2.87
C TYR A 252 -0.28 -94.32 2.65
N LEU A 253 0.01 -93.94 1.40
CA LEU A 253 0.34 -92.57 1.05
C LEU A 253 -0.82 -91.62 1.35
N SER A 254 -2.06 -91.99 1.03
CA SER A 254 -3.23 -91.18 1.38
C SER A 254 -3.35 -90.96 2.89
N PHE A 255 -3.13 -92.00 3.71
CA PHE A 255 -3.05 -91.82 5.17
C PHE A 255 -1.89 -90.89 5.56
N ALA A 256 -0.72 -91.06 4.95
CA ALA A 256 0.44 -90.22 5.22
C ALA A 256 0.19 -88.74 4.86
N GLU A 257 -0.42 -88.46 3.71
CA GLU A 257 -0.80 -87.11 3.29
C GLU A 257 -1.90 -86.52 4.19
N TYR A 258 -2.88 -87.33 4.61
CA TYR A 258 -3.88 -86.90 5.58
C TYR A 258 -3.21 -86.42 6.88
N TYR A 259 -2.39 -87.26 7.52
CA TYR A 259 -1.73 -86.88 8.76
C TYR A 259 -0.72 -85.74 8.56
N PHE A 260 -0.08 -85.67 7.39
CA PHE A 260 0.79 -84.56 7.03
C PHE A 260 0.00 -83.25 6.95
N ASN A 261 -1.20 -83.26 6.36
CA ASN A 261 -2.08 -82.11 6.25
C ASN A 261 -2.71 -81.71 7.60
N GLU A 262 -3.05 -82.68 8.44
CA GLU A 262 -3.48 -82.46 9.85
C GLU A 262 -2.33 -82.03 10.77
N SER A 263 -1.12 -81.86 10.23
CA SER A 263 0.09 -81.52 10.98
C SER A 263 0.54 -82.55 12.03
N ASP A 264 -0.02 -83.77 12.04
CA ASP A 264 0.47 -84.90 12.82
C ASP A 264 1.67 -85.53 12.10
N MET A 265 2.83 -84.89 12.26
CA MET A 265 4.06 -85.29 11.60
C MET A 265 4.55 -86.67 12.05
N GLU A 266 4.15 -87.14 13.22
CA GLU A 266 4.60 -88.42 13.77
C GLU A 266 3.84 -89.59 13.15
N ALA A 267 2.51 -89.45 13.05
CA ALA A 267 1.70 -90.38 12.27
C ALA A 267 2.06 -90.32 10.79
N ALA A 268 2.23 -89.12 10.22
CA ALA A 268 2.65 -88.95 8.82
C ALA A 268 3.97 -89.69 8.56
N ALA A 269 4.99 -89.52 9.42
CA ALA A 269 6.26 -90.22 9.31
C ALA A 269 6.09 -91.74 9.29
N LYS A 270 5.24 -92.29 10.18
CA LYS A 270 4.97 -93.73 10.25
C LYS A 270 4.35 -94.23 8.95
N PHE A 271 3.35 -93.53 8.42
CA PHE A 271 2.67 -93.94 7.18
C PHE A 271 3.53 -93.73 5.92
N TYR A 272 4.32 -92.66 5.80
CA TYR A 272 5.29 -92.55 4.70
C TYR A 272 6.36 -93.64 4.78
N ARG A 273 6.82 -94.02 5.97
CA ARG A 273 7.73 -95.18 6.13
C ARG A 273 7.06 -96.49 5.72
N LYS A 274 5.75 -96.66 5.98
CA LYS A 274 4.98 -97.80 5.42
C LYS A 274 4.97 -97.82 3.90
N VAL A 275 4.93 -96.66 3.23
CA VAL A 275 5.12 -96.60 1.78
C VAL A 275 6.52 -97.07 1.39
N LEU A 276 7.56 -96.66 2.12
CA LEU A 276 8.95 -97.01 1.84
C LEU A 276 9.32 -98.48 2.14
N GLU A 277 8.50 -99.22 2.90
CA GLU A 277 8.66 -100.67 3.08
C GLU A 277 8.44 -101.44 1.76
N PHE A 278 7.72 -100.86 0.78
CA PHE A 278 7.51 -101.46 -0.53
C PHE A 278 8.65 -101.10 -1.51
N PRO A 279 9.33 -102.08 -2.14
CA PRO A 279 10.46 -101.83 -3.01
C PRO A 279 10.14 -100.92 -4.21
N PRO A 280 11.07 -100.03 -4.64
CA PRO A 280 10.84 -99.07 -5.73
C PRO A 280 10.34 -99.70 -7.05
N LYS A 281 10.69 -100.95 -7.34
CA LYS A 281 10.26 -101.68 -8.56
C LYS A 281 8.72 -101.82 -8.65
N HIS A 282 8.04 -101.92 -7.52
CA HIS A 282 6.58 -102.12 -7.43
C HIS A 282 5.89 -100.97 -6.69
N ASN A 283 6.60 -99.87 -6.46
CA ASN A 283 6.14 -98.72 -5.70
C ASN A 283 6.42 -97.45 -6.48
N SER A 284 5.44 -97.03 -7.28
CA SER A 284 5.54 -95.80 -8.08
C SER A 284 5.70 -94.53 -7.24
N VAL A 285 5.31 -94.56 -5.96
CA VAL A 285 5.32 -93.40 -5.08
C VAL A 285 6.52 -93.40 -4.12
N TYR A 286 7.49 -94.29 -4.31
CA TYR A 286 8.68 -94.42 -3.43
C TYR A 286 9.50 -93.12 -3.33
N GLY A 287 9.89 -92.54 -4.47
CA GLY A 287 10.68 -91.30 -4.49
C GLY A 287 9.92 -90.11 -3.90
N TYR A 288 8.60 -90.10 -4.04
CA TYR A 288 7.74 -89.09 -3.42
C TYR A 288 7.63 -89.28 -1.91
N ALA A 289 7.51 -90.52 -1.43
CA ALA A 289 7.53 -90.81 0.01
C ALA A 289 8.88 -90.45 0.64
N LEU A 290 10.02 -90.68 -0.03
CA LEU A 290 11.34 -90.20 0.43
C LEU A 290 11.35 -88.67 0.59
N TYR A 291 10.82 -87.97 -0.43
CA TYR A 291 10.66 -86.52 -0.43
C TYR A 291 9.78 -86.01 0.70
N LYS A 292 8.65 -86.66 0.94
CA LYS A 292 7.77 -86.28 2.04
C LYS A 292 8.34 -86.64 3.41
N VAL A 293 9.14 -87.69 3.55
CA VAL A 293 9.89 -87.94 4.80
C VAL A 293 10.86 -86.80 5.10
N ALA A 294 11.59 -86.27 4.10
CA ALA A 294 12.46 -85.11 4.31
C ALA A 294 11.68 -83.88 4.81
N TRP A 295 10.47 -83.66 4.29
CA TRP A 295 9.55 -82.61 4.76
C TRP A 295 8.95 -82.89 6.14
N VAL A 296 8.62 -84.14 6.45
CA VAL A 296 8.17 -84.54 7.79
C VAL A 296 9.25 -84.28 8.81
N GLU A 297 10.50 -84.67 8.53
CA GLU A 297 11.62 -84.39 9.41
C GLU A 297 11.90 -82.87 9.51
N TYR A 298 11.67 -82.09 8.46
CA TYR A 298 11.71 -80.63 8.52
C TYR A 298 10.68 -80.07 9.50
N ASN A 299 9.42 -80.53 9.40
CA ASN A 299 8.32 -80.07 10.23
C ASN A 299 8.40 -80.57 11.69
N ARG A 300 9.16 -81.64 11.94
CA ARG A 300 9.55 -82.09 13.29
C ARG A 300 10.78 -81.37 13.83
N GLU A 301 11.26 -80.34 13.12
CA GLU A 301 12.44 -79.56 13.44
C GLU A 301 13.76 -80.37 13.47
N ARG A 302 13.74 -81.57 12.88
CA ARG A 302 14.91 -82.45 12.72
C ARG A 302 15.65 -82.09 11.45
N TYR A 303 16.15 -80.85 11.40
CA TYR A 303 16.71 -80.24 10.19
C TYR A 303 17.90 -81.00 9.61
N ARG A 304 18.74 -81.64 10.44
CA ARG A 304 19.85 -82.47 9.95
C ARG A 304 19.33 -83.69 9.18
N GLN A 305 18.33 -84.38 9.74
CA GLN A 305 17.69 -85.54 9.12
C GLN A 305 16.92 -85.14 7.86
N SER A 306 16.26 -83.98 7.88
CA SER A 306 15.61 -83.40 6.71
C SER A 306 16.63 -83.10 5.58
N LEU A 307 17.74 -82.43 5.92
CA LEU A 307 18.81 -82.13 4.96
C LEU A 307 19.36 -83.41 4.33
N GLN A 308 19.63 -84.43 5.15
CA GLN A 308 20.06 -85.74 4.65
C GLN A 308 18.99 -86.37 3.76
N GLY A 309 17.71 -86.35 4.16
CA GLY A 309 16.62 -86.88 3.35
C GLY A 309 16.50 -86.22 1.98
N PHE A 310 16.72 -84.90 1.88
CA PHE A 310 16.77 -84.24 0.57
C PHE A 310 17.99 -84.66 -0.26
N VAL A 311 19.15 -84.84 0.37
CA VAL A 311 20.35 -85.38 -0.28
C VAL A 311 20.09 -86.79 -0.80
N ASP A 312 19.47 -87.66 0.01
CA ASP A 312 19.17 -89.06 -0.36
C ASP A 312 18.27 -89.13 -1.61
N ILE A 313 17.35 -88.18 -1.79
CA ILE A 313 16.51 -88.10 -3.00
C ILE A 313 17.33 -87.70 -4.22
N LEU A 314 18.26 -86.77 -4.07
CA LEU A 314 19.17 -86.36 -5.14
C LEU A 314 20.09 -87.51 -5.56
N GLU A 315 20.56 -88.30 -4.60
CA GLU A 315 21.34 -89.50 -4.86
C GLU A 315 20.51 -90.62 -5.49
N PHE A 316 19.29 -90.86 -4.98
CA PHE A 316 18.35 -91.84 -5.54
C PHE A 316 17.99 -91.50 -6.99
N ALA A 317 17.73 -90.22 -7.29
CA ALA A 317 17.46 -89.73 -8.63
C ALA A 317 18.66 -89.87 -9.59
N ARG A 318 19.89 -89.86 -9.06
CA ARG A 318 21.12 -90.03 -9.84
C ARG A 318 21.43 -91.51 -10.12
N THR A 319 21.09 -92.41 -9.20
CA THR A 319 21.60 -93.80 -9.19
C THR A 319 20.55 -94.89 -9.51
N SER A 320 19.25 -94.63 -9.33
CA SER A 320 18.21 -95.66 -9.47
C SER A 320 17.50 -95.65 -10.84
N LYS A 321 17.41 -96.82 -11.50
CA LYS A 321 16.69 -96.99 -12.77
C LYS A 321 15.16 -96.93 -12.67
N TYR A 322 14.59 -97.08 -11.46
CA TYR A 322 13.15 -97.04 -11.22
C TYR A 322 12.64 -95.63 -10.87
N ALA A 323 13.49 -94.64 -11.04
CA ALA A 323 13.25 -93.25 -10.65
C ALA A 323 12.58 -92.47 -11.80
N SER A 324 11.48 -92.99 -12.38
CA SER A 324 10.84 -92.39 -13.57
C SER A 324 10.33 -90.95 -13.33
N ASP A 325 9.96 -90.61 -12.09
CA ASP A 325 9.49 -89.27 -11.68
C ASP A 325 10.63 -88.40 -11.06
N SER A 326 11.86 -88.91 -11.06
CA SER A 326 12.95 -88.37 -10.23
C SER A 326 13.61 -87.11 -10.76
N LYS A 327 13.49 -86.77 -12.05
CA LYS A 327 14.05 -85.51 -12.58
C LYS A 327 13.32 -84.30 -11.99
N ASN A 328 12.00 -84.38 -11.85
CA ASN A 328 11.17 -83.33 -11.25
C ASN A 328 11.40 -83.26 -9.74
N LEU A 329 11.40 -84.41 -9.05
CA LEU A 329 11.68 -84.47 -7.62
C LEU A 329 13.11 -84.01 -7.29
N ALA A 330 14.11 -84.33 -8.10
CA ALA A 330 15.48 -83.88 -7.89
C ALA A 330 15.67 -82.39 -8.20
N ARG A 331 14.93 -81.84 -9.17
CA ARG A 331 14.90 -80.38 -9.39
C ARG A 331 14.29 -79.69 -8.17
N GLN A 332 13.22 -80.26 -7.62
CA GLN A 332 12.53 -79.69 -6.47
C GLN A 332 13.36 -79.83 -5.18
N ALA A 333 13.92 -81.01 -4.92
CA ALA A 333 14.80 -81.26 -3.79
C ALA A 333 16.03 -80.33 -3.77
N ARG A 334 16.61 -79.98 -4.94
CA ARG A 334 17.68 -78.96 -5.01
C ARG A 334 17.26 -77.60 -4.46
N LYS A 335 16.02 -77.19 -4.71
CA LYS A 335 15.49 -75.94 -4.19
C LYS A 335 15.16 -76.05 -2.70
N ASP A 336 14.56 -77.17 -2.29
CA ASP A 336 14.04 -77.34 -0.94
C ASP A 336 15.13 -77.70 0.08
N LEU A 337 16.23 -78.34 -0.32
CA LEU A 337 17.34 -78.64 0.58
C LEU A 337 17.98 -77.40 1.19
N VAL A 338 17.80 -76.23 0.55
CA VAL A 338 18.21 -74.93 1.08
C VAL A 338 17.47 -74.61 2.40
N LEU A 339 16.22 -75.08 2.57
CA LEU A 339 15.41 -74.86 3.76
C LEU A 339 15.98 -75.50 5.04
N PRO A 340 16.26 -76.82 5.10
CA PRO A 340 16.93 -77.39 6.27
C PRO A 340 18.39 -76.94 6.36
N TYR A 341 19.05 -76.62 5.23
CA TYR A 341 20.39 -76.02 5.28
C TYR A 341 20.37 -74.67 6.01
N SER A 342 19.34 -73.83 5.81
CA SER A 342 19.25 -72.55 6.52
C SER A 342 19.13 -72.71 8.03
N ARG A 343 18.63 -73.85 8.52
CA ARG A 343 18.44 -74.13 9.96
C ARG A 343 19.61 -74.87 10.61
N TYR A 344 20.38 -75.64 9.83
CA TYR A 344 21.44 -76.51 10.34
C TYR A 344 22.85 -76.18 9.79
N GLY A 345 22.93 -75.70 8.56
CA GLY A 345 24.18 -75.41 7.85
C GLY A 345 24.83 -74.07 8.26
N SER A 346 26.06 -73.86 7.78
CA SER A 346 26.82 -72.62 8.02
C SER A 346 26.82 -71.75 6.76
N PRO A 347 26.47 -70.45 6.84
CA PRO A 347 26.37 -69.57 5.66
C PRO A 347 27.69 -69.48 4.88
N GLY A 348 28.84 -69.47 5.56
CA GLY A 348 30.15 -69.38 4.92
C GLY A 348 30.55 -70.62 4.12
N LYS A 349 29.98 -71.80 4.43
CA LYS A 349 30.24 -73.06 3.73
C LYS A 349 29.15 -73.42 2.71
N ALA A 350 28.13 -72.58 2.57
CA ALA A 350 26.95 -72.87 1.76
C ALA A 350 27.27 -73.05 0.27
N LEU A 351 28.07 -72.17 -0.32
CA LEU A 351 28.40 -72.24 -1.74
C LEU A 351 29.15 -73.54 -2.10
N GLU A 352 30.14 -73.91 -1.29
CA GLU A 352 30.90 -75.15 -1.48
C GLU A 352 29.99 -76.38 -1.36
N PHE A 353 29.06 -76.37 -0.40
CA PHE A 353 28.07 -77.43 -0.23
C PHE A 353 27.10 -77.50 -1.43
N PHE A 354 26.53 -76.37 -1.87
CA PHE A 354 25.59 -76.33 -2.98
C PHE A 354 26.23 -76.73 -4.31
N ARG A 355 27.50 -76.39 -4.55
CA ARG A 355 28.25 -76.85 -5.74
C ARG A 355 28.30 -78.38 -5.89
N ARG A 356 28.24 -79.14 -4.79
CA ARG A 356 28.25 -80.61 -4.83
C ARG A 356 26.95 -81.21 -5.34
N TYR A 357 25.82 -80.51 -5.17
CA TYR A 357 24.47 -81.03 -5.46
C TYR A 357 23.75 -80.25 -6.58
N ALA A 358 24.23 -79.06 -6.92
CA ALA A 358 23.81 -78.28 -8.08
C ALA A 358 24.25 -78.96 -9.39
N LYS A 359 23.62 -78.58 -10.50
CA LYS A 359 23.99 -79.02 -11.85
C LYS A 359 25.21 -78.29 -12.39
N ASP A 360 25.31 -77.00 -12.08
CA ASP A 360 26.33 -76.08 -12.54
C ASP A 360 26.52 -74.97 -11.50
N ASP A 361 27.52 -74.13 -11.72
CA ASP A 361 27.87 -73.06 -10.79
C ASP A 361 26.78 -71.97 -10.72
N ARG A 362 26.04 -71.73 -11.82
CA ARG A 362 24.92 -70.79 -11.83
C ARG A 362 23.81 -71.26 -10.90
N GLN A 363 23.44 -72.53 -10.92
CA GLN A 363 22.47 -73.11 -10.00
C GLN A 363 22.98 -73.10 -8.55
N ALA A 364 24.28 -73.27 -8.32
CA ALA A 364 24.85 -73.12 -6.98
C ALA A 364 24.69 -71.68 -6.45
N HIS A 365 24.86 -70.67 -7.31
CA HIS A 365 24.57 -69.27 -6.99
C HIS A 365 23.07 -69.01 -6.75
N GLU A 366 22.17 -69.59 -7.56
CA GLU A 366 20.71 -69.49 -7.34
C GLU A 366 20.30 -70.10 -5.99
N MET A 367 20.88 -71.25 -5.62
CA MET A 367 20.66 -71.89 -4.31
C MET A 367 21.22 -71.06 -3.17
N LEU A 368 22.38 -70.43 -3.36
CA LEU A 368 22.99 -69.52 -2.39
C LEU A 368 22.17 -68.23 -2.22
N GLU A 369 21.65 -67.67 -3.31
CA GLU A 369 20.74 -66.53 -3.30
C GLU A 369 19.42 -66.88 -2.59
N HIS A 370 18.86 -68.06 -2.85
CA HIS A 370 17.70 -68.56 -2.11
C HIS A 370 18.01 -68.69 -0.61
N LEU A 371 19.21 -69.17 -0.24
CA LEU A 371 19.63 -69.21 1.17
C LEU A 371 19.72 -67.81 1.77
N GLY A 372 20.31 -66.85 1.03
CA GLY A 372 20.37 -65.44 1.42
C GLY A 372 18.97 -64.87 1.66
N ASN A 373 18.04 -65.13 0.75
CA ASN A 373 16.64 -64.68 0.84
C ASN A 373 15.95 -65.33 2.05
N LEU A 374 16.15 -66.62 2.30
CA LEU A 374 15.60 -67.30 3.48
C LEU A 374 16.14 -66.72 4.78
N TYR A 375 17.45 -66.44 4.85
CA TYR A 375 18.02 -65.78 6.03
C TYR A 375 17.47 -64.37 6.20
N PHE A 376 17.30 -63.63 5.10
CA PHE A 376 16.72 -62.30 5.10
C PHE A 376 15.26 -62.32 5.60
N ASP A 377 14.42 -63.17 5.01
CA ASP A 377 12.99 -63.29 5.32
C ASP A 377 12.74 -63.82 6.75
N THR A 378 13.67 -64.59 7.30
CA THR A 378 13.60 -65.11 8.67
C THR A 378 14.28 -64.21 9.71
N GLY A 379 14.80 -63.05 9.31
CA GLY A 379 15.45 -62.08 10.20
C GLY A 379 16.85 -62.50 10.68
N GLN A 380 17.46 -63.49 10.04
CA GLN A 380 18.82 -63.96 10.30
C GLN A 380 19.84 -63.06 9.59
N TRP A 381 19.90 -61.79 10.04
CA TRP A 381 20.58 -60.71 9.34
C TRP A 381 22.07 -60.94 9.12
N SER A 382 22.78 -61.48 10.12
CA SER A 382 24.23 -61.72 10.00
C SER A 382 24.54 -62.81 8.97
N GLN A 383 23.72 -63.87 8.92
CA GLN A 383 23.85 -64.93 7.93
C GLN A 383 23.48 -64.43 6.53
N ALA A 384 22.41 -63.64 6.39
CA ALA A 384 22.01 -63.03 5.12
C ALA A 384 23.11 -62.13 4.55
N VAL A 385 23.66 -61.23 5.38
CA VAL A 385 24.77 -60.35 4.98
C VAL A 385 26.00 -61.17 4.56
N THR A 386 26.34 -62.23 5.30
CA THR A 386 27.46 -63.12 4.94
C THR A 386 27.26 -63.74 3.56
N VAL A 387 26.05 -64.24 3.29
CA VAL A 387 25.71 -64.89 2.02
C VAL A 387 25.70 -63.90 0.85
N TYR A 388 25.05 -62.73 1.00
CA TYR A 388 25.02 -61.72 -0.06
C TYR A 388 26.39 -61.11 -0.34
N HIS A 389 27.22 -60.85 0.68
CA HIS A 389 28.59 -60.43 0.44
C HIS A 389 29.39 -61.50 -0.32
N LYS A 390 29.17 -62.79 -0.03
CA LYS A 390 29.81 -63.86 -0.80
C LYS A 390 29.33 -63.88 -2.26
N LEU A 391 28.03 -63.68 -2.51
CA LEU A 391 27.48 -63.54 -3.86
C LEU A 391 28.07 -62.33 -4.61
N MET A 392 28.14 -61.17 -3.96
CA MET A 392 28.73 -59.96 -4.54
C MET A 392 30.23 -60.12 -4.84
N ALA A 393 30.97 -60.83 -3.98
CA ALA A 393 32.39 -61.09 -4.17
C ALA A 393 32.66 -62.10 -5.31
N ASP A 394 31.86 -63.18 -5.43
CA ASP A 394 31.99 -64.18 -6.50
C ASP A 394 31.48 -63.63 -7.85
N SER A 395 30.47 -62.76 -7.81
CA SER A 395 29.74 -62.27 -8.99
C SER A 395 29.56 -60.74 -9.03
N PRO A 396 30.65 -59.93 -9.04
CA PRO A 396 30.57 -58.47 -8.94
C PRO A 396 29.95 -57.80 -10.18
N ARG A 397 29.82 -58.51 -11.30
CA ARG A 397 29.16 -58.01 -12.53
C ARG A 397 27.72 -58.51 -12.67
N SER A 398 27.16 -59.18 -11.66
CA SER A 398 25.77 -59.66 -11.70
C SER A 398 24.78 -58.51 -11.93
N ASN A 399 23.67 -58.79 -12.62
CA ASN A 399 22.55 -57.86 -12.70
C ASN A 399 21.76 -57.78 -11.39
N SER A 400 21.97 -58.73 -10.47
CA SER A 400 21.41 -58.73 -9.12
C SER A 400 22.28 -57.99 -8.09
N LEU A 401 23.41 -57.39 -8.51
CA LEU A 401 24.33 -56.72 -7.59
C LEU A 401 23.62 -55.69 -6.70
N CYS A 402 22.77 -54.85 -7.30
CA CYS A 402 22.03 -53.83 -6.57
C CYS A 402 20.95 -54.40 -5.65
N ASP A 403 20.29 -55.50 -6.05
CA ASP A 403 19.34 -56.22 -5.18
C ASP A 403 20.05 -56.80 -3.95
N TRP A 404 21.18 -57.49 -4.15
CA TRP A 404 21.97 -58.04 -3.05
C TRP A 404 22.46 -56.95 -2.11
N GLN A 405 22.97 -55.84 -2.65
CA GLN A 405 23.39 -54.71 -1.84
C GLN A 405 22.21 -54.10 -1.07
N SER A 406 21.05 -53.94 -1.71
CA SER A 406 19.84 -53.42 -1.06
C SER A 406 19.42 -54.31 0.11
N LYS A 407 19.44 -55.64 -0.06
CA LYS A 407 19.16 -56.61 1.02
C LYS A 407 20.22 -56.57 2.12
N VAL A 408 21.50 -56.40 1.78
CA VAL A 408 22.54 -56.16 2.80
C VAL A 408 22.24 -54.89 3.58
N THR A 409 21.91 -53.79 2.90
CA THR A 409 21.56 -52.53 3.55
C THR A 409 20.34 -52.69 4.45
N SER A 410 19.26 -53.31 3.99
CA SER A 410 18.07 -53.58 4.82
C SER A 410 18.38 -54.48 6.02
N ALA A 411 19.25 -55.49 5.87
CA ALA A 411 19.66 -56.37 6.95
C ALA A 411 20.55 -55.62 7.97
N VAL A 412 21.46 -54.76 7.53
CA VAL A 412 22.28 -53.90 8.38
C VAL A 412 21.41 -52.89 9.13
N VAL A 413 20.46 -52.25 8.44
CA VAL A 413 19.49 -51.34 9.07
C VAL A 413 18.69 -52.04 10.16
N SER A 414 18.33 -53.31 9.95
CA SER A 414 17.53 -54.08 10.91
C SER A 414 18.33 -54.66 12.08
N SER A 415 19.67 -54.64 12.05
CA SER A 415 20.49 -55.40 13.01
C SER A 415 21.71 -54.67 13.59
N ARG A 416 22.13 -53.55 13.01
CA ARG A 416 23.37 -52.83 13.39
C ARG A 416 23.04 -51.43 13.93
N PRO A 417 23.92 -50.83 14.74
CA PRO A 417 23.74 -49.47 15.24
C PRO A 417 23.75 -48.44 14.09
N LYS A 418 23.09 -47.30 14.29
CA LYS A 418 22.85 -46.25 13.28
C LYS A 418 24.09 -45.82 12.49
N ASP A 419 25.26 -45.70 13.15
CA ASP A 419 26.48 -45.29 12.46
C ASP A 419 26.90 -46.32 11.38
N ALA A 420 26.71 -47.62 11.63
CA ALA A 420 26.94 -48.66 10.64
C ALA A 420 25.86 -48.65 9.52
N GLN A 421 24.62 -48.27 9.85
CA GLN A 421 23.54 -48.13 8.87
C GLN A 421 23.86 -47.03 7.85
N ILE A 422 24.39 -45.89 8.30
CA ILE A 422 24.81 -44.79 7.41
C ILE A 422 25.93 -45.23 6.48
N VAL A 423 26.93 -45.96 6.99
CA VAL A 423 28.04 -46.47 6.17
C VAL A 423 27.51 -47.39 5.07
N GLU A 424 26.60 -48.30 5.41
CA GLU A 424 26.04 -49.22 4.42
C GLU A 424 25.13 -48.53 3.41
N LEU A 425 24.39 -47.51 3.84
CA LEU A 425 23.56 -46.71 2.94
C LEU A 425 24.41 -45.90 1.94
N LYS A 426 25.53 -45.34 2.38
CA LYS A 426 26.50 -44.69 1.48
C LYS A 426 27.02 -45.69 0.44
N ARG A 427 27.36 -46.92 0.87
CA ARG A 427 27.77 -47.98 -0.04
C ARG A 427 26.67 -48.34 -1.05
N LEU A 428 25.40 -48.38 -0.64
CA LEU A 428 24.28 -48.60 -1.55
C LEU A 428 24.17 -47.51 -2.62
N VAL A 429 24.26 -46.24 -2.22
CA VAL A 429 24.23 -45.10 -3.17
C VAL A 429 25.42 -45.15 -4.13
N ASP A 430 26.62 -45.50 -3.66
CA ASP A 430 27.80 -45.64 -4.51
C ASP A 430 27.69 -46.83 -5.47
N ILE A 431 27.09 -47.95 -5.03
CA ILE A 431 26.75 -49.08 -5.90
C ILE A 431 25.73 -48.65 -6.95
N TYR A 432 24.67 -47.91 -6.61
CA TYR A 432 23.74 -47.38 -7.60
C TYR A 432 24.42 -46.47 -8.63
N ARG A 433 25.26 -45.52 -8.19
CA ARG A 433 26.00 -44.62 -9.09
C ARG A 433 26.91 -45.37 -10.06
N THR A 434 27.60 -46.41 -9.59
CA THR A 434 28.46 -47.24 -10.43
C THR A 434 27.65 -48.17 -11.35
N PHE A 435 26.56 -48.75 -10.84
CA PHE A 435 25.64 -49.61 -11.60
C PHE A 435 24.98 -48.85 -12.76
N LYS A 436 24.52 -47.61 -12.53
CA LYS A 436 23.97 -46.71 -13.56
C LYS A 436 24.97 -46.40 -14.68
N LYS A 437 26.26 -46.26 -14.35
CA LYS A 437 27.33 -45.97 -15.33
C LYS A 437 27.88 -47.23 -16.02
N GLY A 438 27.60 -48.41 -15.49
CA GLY A 438 28.22 -49.68 -15.89
C GLY A 438 27.62 -50.38 -17.11
N GLY A 439 26.83 -49.70 -17.94
CA GLY A 439 26.21 -50.29 -19.14
C GLY A 439 25.17 -51.39 -18.86
N LYS A 440 24.44 -51.27 -17.75
CA LYS A 440 23.42 -52.24 -17.33
C LYS A 440 22.10 -52.05 -18.08
N PRO A 441 21.26 -53.11 -18.20
CA PRO A 441 19.92 -52.99 -18.77
C PRO A 441 19.11 -51.88 -18.09
N ALA A 442 18.37 -51.09 -18.88
CA ALA A 442 17.67 -49.90 -18.38
C ALA A 442 16.63 -50.22 -17.29
N ASP A 443 15.89 -51.33 -17.44
CA ASP A 443 14.96 -51.85 -16.44
C ASP A 443 15.65 -52.16 -15.11
N LYS A 444 16.88 -52.70 -15.15
CA LYS A 444 17.67 -53.00 -13.95
C LYS A 444 18.28 -51.76 -13.31
N VAL A 445 18.65 -50.76 -14.10
CA VAL A 445 19.09 -49.47 -13.57
C VAL A 445 17.92 -48.77 -12.87
N GLU A 446 16.73 -48.78 -13.46
CA GLU A 446 15.53 -48.20 -12.85
C GLU A 446 15.12 -48.96 -11.59
N GLN A 447 15.13 -50.30 -11.62
CA GLN A 447 14.90 -51.10 -10.42
C GLN A 447 15.89 -50.74 -9.29
N CYS A 448 17.18 -50.66 -9.60
CA CYS A 448 18.22 -50.28 -8.64
C CYS A 448 18.01 -48.87 -8.08
N LYS A 449 17.56 -47.93 -8.92
CA LYS A 449 17.21 -46.56 -8.53
C LYS A 449 16.05 -46.56 -7.53
N VAL A 450 14.95 -47.26 -7.86
CA VAL A 450 13.76 -47.39 -7.01
C VAL A 450 14.09 -48.07 -5.69
N ASP A 451 14.84 -49.16 -5.70
CA ASP A 451 15.22 -49.89 -4.48
C ASP A 451 16.11 -49.05 -3.55
N THR A 452 17.05 -48.29 -4.13
CA THR A 452 17.92 -47.37 -3.39
C THR A 452 17.09 -46.24 -2.74
N ALA A 453 16.24 -45.58 -3.53
CA ALA A 453 15.37 -44.51 -3.03
C ALA A 453 14.41 -45.03 -1.95
N THR A 454 13.81 -46.21 -2.15
CA THR A 454 12.91 -46.86 -1.20
C THR A 454 13.62 -47.16 0.13
N THR A 455 14.84 -47.68 0.07
CA THR A 455 15.63 -48.01 1.28
C THR A 455 16.00 -46.75 2.07
N MET A 456 16.45 -45.70 1.37
CA MET A 456 16.75 -44.40 1.97
C MET A 456 15.51 -43.77 2.61
N LEU A 457 14.38 -43.83 1.91
CA LEU A 457 13.10 -43.32 2.40
C LEU A 457 12.66 -44.07 3.65
N TRP A 458 12.67 -45.40 3.63
CA TRP A 458 12.25 -46.21 4.77
C TRP A 458 13.12 -45.93 6.00
N LEU A 459 14.43 -45.80 5.83
CA LEU A 459 15.33 -45.45 6.93
C LEU A 459 15.11 -44.03 7.45
N GLY A 460 15.00 -43.05 6.53
CA GLY A 460 14.73 -41.65 6.88
C GLY A 460 13.41 -41.49 7.64
N THR A 461 12.35 -42.13 7.16
CA THR A 461 11.03 -42.13 7.80
C THR A 461 11.02 -42.89 9.13
N SER A 462 11.74 -44.01 9.24
CA SER A 462 11.90 -44.76 10.49
C SER A 462 12.60 -43.92 11.57
N TRP A 463 13.73 -43.30 11.25
CA TRP A 463 14.45 -42.43 12.19
C TRP A 463 13.70 -41.13 12.49
N HIS A 464 12.98 -40.59 11.51
CA HIS A 464 12.07 -39.48 11.73
C HIS A 464 11.05 -39.89 12.80
N ARG A 465 10.33 -41.00 12.62
CA ARG A 465 9.34 -41.50 13.59
C ARG A 465 9.94 -41.81 14.95
N GLU A 466 11.12 -42.42 15.00
CA GLU A 466 11.81 -42.71 16.26
C GLU A 466 12.16 -41.42 17.02
N ALA A 467 12.58 -40.38 16.31
CA ALA A 467 13.00 -39.12 16.91
C ALA A 467 11.82 -38.22 17.28
N ILE A 468 10.83 -38.07 16.38
CA ILE A 468 9.70 -37.15 16.54
C ILE A 468 8.50 -37.81 17.21
N GLY A 469 8.26 -39.09 16.94
CA GLY A 469 7.10 -39.85 17.43
C GLY A 469 6.01 -39.98 16.37
N THR A 470 4.86 -40.46 16.82
CA THR A 470 3.58 -40.51 16.07
C THR A 470 2.48 -39.97 16.99
N ASP A 471 1.29 -39.72 16.46
CA ASP A 471 0.13 -39.26 17.26
C ASP A 471 -0.13 -40.10 18.51
N ASN A 472 0.16 -41.41 18.45
CA ASN A 472 -0.11 -42.36 19.53
C ASN A 472 1.11 -42.69 20.40
N SER A 473 2.30 -42.19 20.06
CA SER A 473 3.53 -42.51 20.79
C SER A 473 4.55 -41.38 20.69
N PRO A 474 4.98 -40.77 21.81
CA PRO A 474 6.01 -39.73 21.78
C PRO A 474 7.35 -40.29 21.28
N GLY A 475 8.09 -39.48 20.51
CA GLY A 475 9.42 -39.83 20.03
C GLY A 475 10.51 -39.63 21.08
N THR A 476 11.70 -40.16 20.80
CA THR A 476 12.88 -40.08 21.68
C THR A 476 13.45 -38.67 21.83
N LYS A 477 13.07 -37.72 20.96
CA LYS A 477 13.60 -36.35 20.88
C LYS A 477 15.13 -36.26 20.71
N ASN A 478 15.77 -37.31 20.22
CA ASN A 478 17.22 -37.36 20.06
C ASN A 478 17.68 -36.51 18.85
N LYS A 479 18.33 -35.36 19.10
CA LYS A 479 18.82 -34.44 18.05
C LYS A 479 19.80 -35.12 17.07
N LYS A 480 20.65 -36.06 17.50
CA LYS A 480 21.54 -36.82 16.59
C LYS A 480 20.74 -37.65 15.59
N THR A 481 19.66 -38.28 16.05
CA THR A 481 18.78 -39.08 15.17
C THR A 481 18.00 -38.21 14.19
N MET A 482 17.49 -37.05 14.63
CA MET A 482 16.84 -36.07 13.74
C MET A 482 17.80 -35.55 12.68
N SER A 483 19.03 -35.19 13.07
CA SER A 483 20.06 -34.71 12.14
C SER A 483 20.41 -35.77 11.09
N GLN A 484 20.56 -37.03 11.53
CA GLN A 484 20.81 -38.15 10.62
C GLN A 484 19.63 -38.36 9.64
N ALA A 485 18.38 -38.31 10.10
CA ALA A 485 17.20 -38.40 9.24
C ALA A 485 17.12 -37.22 8.25
N ALA A 486 17.44 -36.00 8.68
CA ALA A 486 17.45 -34.81 7.83
C ALA A 486 18.52 -34.91 6.72
N VAL A 487 19.69 -35.49 7.02
CA VAL A 487 20.71 -35.80 6.01
C VAL A 487 20.20 -36.78 4.96
N LEU A 488 19.40 -37.79 5.36
CA LEU A 488 18.80 -38.75 4.44
C LEU A 488 17.79 -38.08 3.50
N TYR A 489 16.87 -37.27 4.00
CA TYR A 489 15.92 -36.54 3.15
C TYR A 489 16.61 -35.57 2.20
N ARG A 490 17.63 -34.84 2.66
CA ARG A 490 18.42 -33.96 1.79
C ARG A 490 19.16 -34.73 0.70
N THR A 491 19.65 -35.93 1.00
CA THR A 491 20.34 -36.78 0.01
C THR A 491 19.34 -37.39 -0.97
N LEU A 492 18.13 -37.75 -0.52
CA LEU A 492 17.02 -38.18 -1.38
C LEU A 492 16.65 -37.09 -2.39
N LEU A 493 16.39 -35.86 -1.93
CA LEU A 493 16.07 -34.70 -2.79
C LEU A 493 17.19 -34.43 -3.81
N LYS A 494 18.46 -34.62 -3.41
CA LYS A 494 19.62 -34.37 -4.28
C LYS A 494 19.86 -35.48 -5.33
N GLU A 495 19.83 -36.74 -4.92
CA GLU A 495 20.21 -37.87 -5.80
C GLU A 495 19.03 -38.38 -6.65
N PHE A 496 17.80 -38.07 -6.25
CA PHE A 496 16.57 -38.49 -6.92
C PHE A 496 15.60 -37.30 -7.14
N PRO A 497 16.02 -36.26 -7.88
CA PRO A 497 15.16 -35.09 -8.14
C PRO A 497 13.92 -35.43 -9.00
N ASP A 498 13.92 -36.57 -9.69
CA ASP A 498 12.83 -37.07 -10.52
C ASP A 498 11.96 -38.11 -9.78
N MET A 499 11.97 -38.12 -8.44
CA MET A 499 11.23 -39.10 -7.62
C MET A 499 9.72 -39.12 -7.89
N ASP A 500 9.15 -38.00 -8.30
CA ASP A 500 7.71 -37.87 -8.63
C ASP A 500 7.30 -38.73 -9.83
N GLN A 501 8.26 -39.11 -10.68
CA GLN A 501 8.05 -39.93 -11.87
C GLN A 501 8.36 -41.42 -11.64
N MET A 502 8.86 -41.78 -10.45
CA MET A 502 9.27 -43.14 -10.11
C MET A 502 8.10 -43.99 -9.62
N GLU A 503 8.12 -45.29 -9.94
CA GLU A 503 7.11 -46.24 -9.48
C GLU A 503 7.56 -47.02 -8.23
N PHE A 504 6.97 -46.71 -7.07
CA PHE A 504 7.27 -47.39 -5.81
C PHE A 504 6.30 -48.54 -5.57
N THR A 505 6.62 -49.72 -6.10
CA THR A 505 5.75 -50.91 -6.08
C THR A 505 5.41 -51.44 -4.67
N ASN A 506 6.26 -51.16 -3.68
CA ASN A 506 6.09 -51.60 -2.29
C ASN A 506 5.47 -50.54 -1.36
N ILE A 507 5.02 -49.41 -1.90
CA ILE A 507 4.41 -48.30 -1.17
C ILE A 507 3.03 -48.03 -1.79
N ASP A 508 1.98 -47.84 -0.96
CA ASP A 508 0.67 -47.43 -1.49
C ASP A 508 0.84 -46.14 -2.29
N LYS A 509 0.21 -46.04 -3.46
CA LYS A 509 0.35 -44.88 -4.35
C LYS A 509 0.06 -43.54 -3.64
N ARG A 510 -0.82 -43.56 -2.63
CA ARG A 510 -1.13 -42.39 -1.80
C ARG A 510 0.05 -41.96 -0.91
N ASP A 511 0.93 -42.88 -0.57
CA ASP A 511 2.10 -42.68 0.29
C ASP A 511 3.41 -42.58 -0.50
N TRP A 512 3.35 -42.53 -1.84
CA TRP A 512 4.54 -42.35 -2.68
C TRP A 512 5.29 -41.08 -2.26
N PRO A 513 6.63 -41.16 -2.13
CA PRO A 513 7.44 -39.98 -1.87
C PRO A 513 7.32 -39.04 -3.07
N THR A 514 7.12 -37.76 -2.77
CA THR A 514 7.23 -36.71 -3.76
C THR A 514 8.22 -35.66 -3.27
N GLU A 515 8.75 -34.85 -4.17
CA GLU A 515 9.60 -33.71 -3.79
C GLU A 515 8.91 -32.86 -2.72
N TYR A 516 7.61 -32.60 -2.90
CA TYR A 516 6.76 -31.90 -1.95
C TYR A 516 6.71 -32.55 -0.55
N LYS A 517 6.42 -33.85 -0.46
CA LYS A 517 6.30 -34.55 0.84
C LYS A 517 7.64 -34.68 1.56
N ILE A 518 8.72 -34.96 0.82
CA ILE A 518 10.06 -35.12 1.40
C ILE A 518 10.60 -33.78 1.88
N SER A 519 10.35 -32.69 1.14
CA SER A 519 10.67 -31.33 1.57
C SER A 519 9.94 -30.97 2.88
N TYR A 520 8.68 -31.39 3.04
CA TYR A 520 7.94 -31.19 4.29
C TYR A 520 8.55 -31.97 5.47
N PHE A 521 8.84 -33.27 5.30
CA PHE A 521 9.45 -34.05 6.37
C PHE A 521 10.86 -33.57 6.75
N TYR A 522 11.61 -33.02 5.78
CA TYR A 522 12.89 -32.38 6.05
C TYR A 522 12.71 -31.10 6.89
N ALA A 523 11.78 -30.22 6.49
CA ALA A 523 11.47 -28.99 7.21
C ALA A 523 10.96 -29.26 8.64
N GLU A 524 10.13 -30.29 8.83
CA GLU A 524 9.66 -30.73 10.15
C GLU A 524 10.81 -31.16 11.08
N LEU A 525 11.82 -31.86 10.58
CA LEU A 525 12.98 -32.23 11.38
C LEU A 525 13.80 -31.00 11.80
N LEU A 526 13.97 -30.02 10.92
CA LEU A 526 14.64 -28.76 11.24
C LEU A 526 13.88 -27.99 12.33
N TRP A 527 12.54 -27.97 12.25
CA TRP A 527 11.67 -27.41 13.29
C TRP A 527 11.86 -28.09 14.64
N LYS A 528 11.80 -29.43 14.69
CA LYS A 528 11.93 -30.18 15.95
C LYS A 528 13.35 -30.11 16.55
N MET A 529 14.36 -29.86 15.73
CA MET A 529 15.74 -29.60 16.18
C MET A 529 15.96 -28.16 16.67
N GLU A 530 15.01 -27.26 16.41
CA GLU A 530 15.06 -25.82 16.70
C GLU A 530 16.08 -25.08 15.82
N GLU A 531 16.33 -25.57 14.62
CA GLU A 531 17.25 -25.00 13.63
C GLU A 531 16.55 -23.87 12.83
N TRP A 532 16.10 -22.84 13.54
CA TRP A 532 15.13 -21.86 13.02
C TRP A 532 15.58 -21.13 11.75
N SER A 533 16.89 -20.91 11.57
CA SER A 533 17.48 -20.27 10.39
C SER A 533 17.32 -21.07 9.10
N GLN A 534 17.30 -22.40 9.19
CA GLN A 534 17.09 -23.31 8.06
C GLN A 534 15.64 -23.77 7.96
N CYS A 535 14.94 -23.82 9.09
CA CYS A 535 13.55 -24.24 9.23
C CYS A 535 12.57 -23.42 8.39
N GLY A 536 12.63 -22.08 8.50
CA GLY A 536 11.72 -21.18 7.77
C GLY A 536 11.81 -21.36 6.25
N PRO A 537 13.01 -21.21 5.66
CA PRO A 537 13.21 -21.43 4.22
C PRO A 537 12.81 -22.82 3.75
N ALA A 538 13.01 -23.85 4.58
CA ALA A 538 12.63 -25.22 4.23
C ALA A 538 11.11 -25.40 4.12
N PHE A 539 10.32 -24.77 5.00
CA PHE A 539 8.85 -24.81 4.88
C PHE A 539 8.32 -23.87 3.79
N ASP A 540 8.97 -22.73 3.54
CA ASP A 540 8.62 -21.86 2.41
C ASP A 540 8.75 -22.61 1.08
N HIS A 541 9.83 -23.38 0.92
CA HIS A 541 10.02 -24.22 -0.26
C HIS A 541 8.89 -25.25 -0.45
N VAL A 542 8.36 -25.82 0.64
CA VAL A 542 7.18 -26.72 0.56
C VAL A 542 5.96 -26.00 0.00
N VAL A 543 5.69 -24.78 0.48
CA VAL A 543 4.56 -23.96 0.00
C VAL A 543 4.73 -23.58 -1.47
N GLU A 544 5.96 -23.33 -1.92
CA GLU A 544 6.29 -23.00 -3.31
C GLU A 544 6.14 -24.19 -4.26
N LEU A 545 6.48 -25.40 -3.81
CA LEU A 545 6.35 -26.64 -4.59
C LEU A 545 4.89 -26.99 -4.90
N ASP A 546 3.98 -26.80 -3.93
CA ASP A 546 2.55 -26.97 -4.15
C ASP A 546 1.74 -25.99 -3.28
N THR A 547 1.12 -25.01 -3.93
CA THR A 547 0.31 -23.97 -3.27
C THR A 547 -1.06 -24.45 -2.78
N GLN A 548 -1.47 -25.68 -3.11
CA GLN A 548 -2.76 -26.28 -2.73
C GLN A 548 -2.59 -27.72 -2.17
N GLY A 549 -1.36 -28.10 -1.82
CA GLY A 549 -1.03 -29.43 -1.34
C GLY A 549 -1.48 -29.71 0.09
N GLU A 550 -1.45 -30.98 0.48
CA GLU A 550 -1.96 -31.46 1.77
C GLU A 550 -1.24 -30.88 3.01
N PHE A 551 0.00 -30.45 2.85
CA PHE A 551 0.83 -29.87 3.90
C PHE A 551 0.95 -28.35 3.81
N THR A 552 0.33 -27.70 2.82
CA THR A 552 0.64 -26.30 2.51
C THR A 552 0.20 -25.37 3.62
N SER A 553 -0.95 -25.63 4.24
CA SER A 553 -1.42 -24.90 5.41
C SER A 553 -0.48 -25.10 6.61
N ASP A 554 -0.12 -26.36 6.90
CA ASP A 554 0.75 -26.71 8.04
C ASP A 554 2.18 -26.17 7.84
N ALA A 555 2.69 -26.19 6.61
CA ALA A 555 4.00 -25.66 6.22
C ALA A 555 4.03 -24.14 6.28
N ALA A 556 3.01 -23.46 5.75
CA ALA A 556 2.90 -22.00 5.85
C ALA A 556 2.86 -21.56 7.32
N TYR A 557 2.13 -22.30 8.16
CA TYR A 557 2.10 -22.03 9.59
C TYR A 557 3.45 -22.29 10.27
N ALA A 558 4.06 -23.45 10.01
CA ALA A 558 5.33 -23.81 10.59
C ALA A 558 6.48 -22.88 10.15
N ALA A 559 6.49 -22.42 8.89
CA ALA A 559 7.42 -21.41 8.38
C ALA A 559 7.35 -20.15 9.24
N VAL A 560 6.12 -19.65 9.48
CA VAL A 560 5.88 -18.48 10.33
C VAL A 560 6.37 -18.70 11.74
N LEU A 561 6.11 -19.86 12.33
CA LEU A 561 6.64 -20.16 13.65
C LEU A 561 8.17 -20.24 13.65
N CYS A 562 8.83 -20.76 12.59
CA CYS A 562 10.29 -20.85 12.51
C CYS A 562 10.89 -19.44 12.51
N TYR A 563 10.38 -18.59 11.62
CA TYR A 563 10.79 -17.20 11.51
C TYR A 563 10.48 -16.42 12.80
N ASN A 564 9.35 -16.71 13.41
CA ASN A 564 9.00 -16.13 14.71
C ASN A 564 10.00 -16.52 15.81
N ASN A 565 10.31 -17.80 15.96
CA ASN A 565 11.25 -18.26 16.99
C ASN A 565 12.66 -17.73 16.73
N LEU A 566 13.08 -17.64 15.46
CA LEU A 566 14.33 -16.99 15.07
C LEU A 566 14.34 -15.50 15.44
N TYR A 567 13.23 -14.80 15.20
CA TYR A 567 13.07 -13.40 15.60
C TYR A 567 13.13 -13.27 17.12
N GLN A 568 12.46 -14.13 17.87
CA GLN A 568 12.49 -14.09 19.32
C GLN A 568 13.90 -14.30 19.88
N GLN A 569 14.68 -15.22 19.31
CA GLN A 569 16.08 -15.42 19.68
C GLN A 569 16.97 -14.20 19.38
N GLN A 570 16.65 -13.42 18.34
CA GLN A 570 17.47 -12.29 17.90
C GLN A 570 17.02 -10.92 18.45
N TYR A 571 15.73 -10.75 18.80
CA TYR A 571 15.12 -9.42 19.02
C TYR A 571 14.37 -9.25 20.36
N VAL A 572 13.89 -10.30 21.04
CA VAL A 572 13.23 -10.17 22.37
C VAL A 572 14.10 -9.50 23.44
N PRO A 573 15.44 -9.67 23.48
CA PRO A 573 16.29 -8.92 24.42
C PRO A 573 16.17 -7.39 24.28
N ARG A 574 15.77 -6.87 23.10
CA ARG A 574 15.56 -5.44 22.84
C ARG A 574 14.14 -4.95 23.16
N GLU A 575 13.13 -5.82 23.17
CA GLU A 575 11.74 -5.44 23.50
C GLU A 575 11.56 -5.17 25.00
N THR A 576 12.27 -5.92 25.86
CA THR A 576 12.30 -5.65 27.32
C THR A 576 12.97 -4.33 27.67
N GLU A 577 13.85 -3.79 26.82
CA GLU A 577 14.45 -2.46 27.00
C GLU A 577 13.51 -1.31 26.59
N THR A 578 12.50 -1.58 25.74
CA THR A 578 11.52 -0.57 25.29
C THR A 578 10.33 -0.36 26.22
N ARG A 579 10.33 -0.98 27.42
CA ARG A 579 9.22 -0.88 28.38
C ARG A 579 9.00 0.50 29.00
N PHE A 580 9.88 1.48 28.75
CA PHE A 580 9.65 2.86 29.15
C PHE A 580 10.27 3.79 28.12
N VAL A 581 9.50 4.77 27.64
CA VAL A 581 10.11 6.05 27.23
C VAL A 581 10.82 6.57 28.48
N SER A 582 12.13 6.39 28.52
CA SER A 582 12.92 6.76 29.67
C SER A 582 12.85 8.30 29.87
N GLU A 583 13.05 8.77 31.09
CA GLU A 583 13.30 10.20 31.40
C GLU A 583 14.37 10.82 30.46
N ARG A 584 15.27 9.97 29.93
CA ARG A 584 16.29 10.30 28.94
C ARG A 584 15.72 10.66 27.57
N ASP A 585 14.67 9.98 27.14
CA ASP A 585 13.98 10.23 25.86
C ASP A 585 13.09 11.48 25.92
N LYS A 586 12.46 11.74 27.08
CA LYS A 586 11.78 13.03 27.36
C LYS A 586 12.77 14.21 27.34
N ARG A 587 14.00 14.02 27.83
CA ARG A 587 15.09 15.02 27.74
C ARG A 587 15.66 15.16 26.32
N ALA A 588 15.70 14.07 25.54
CA ALA A 588 16.13 14.11 24.14
C ALA A 588 15.13 14.86 23.24
N LEU A 589 13.81 14.72 23.50
CA LEU A 589 12.76 15.53 22.87
C LEU A 589 12.86 17.01 23.24
N LYS A 590 13.22 17.34 24.49
CA LYS A 590 13.47 18.74 24.92
C LYS A 590 14.78 19.34 24.40
N LYS A 591 15.74 18.51 23.95
CA LYS A 591 17.04 18.94 23.40
C LYS A 591 17.16 18.78 21.88
N ALA A 592 16.06 18.54 21.16
CA ALA A 592 16.07 18.49 19.70
C ALA A 592 16.19 19.89 19.05
N LYS A 593 17.29 20.58 19.31
CA LYS A 593 17.91 21.47 18.31
C LYS A 593 18.89 20.61 17.52
N ALA A 594 18.58 20.39 16.25
CA ALA A 594 19.38 19.66 15.24
C ALA A 594 19.57 18.16 15.50
N ALA A 595 18.58 17.33 15.12
CA ALA A 595 18.85 15.93 14.80
C ALA A 595 19.41 15.84 13.37
N PRO A 596 20.41 14.98 13.08
CA PRO A 596 20.96 14.82 11.74
C PRO A 596 19.85 14.33 10.79
N ALA A 597 19.87 14.82 9.55
CA ALA A 597 18.80 14.73 8.55
C ALA A 597 18.36 13.31 8.10
N ASN A 598 18.82 12.23 8.77
CA ASN A 598 18.70 10.85 8.31
C ASN A 598 18.05 9.85 9.31
N LYS A 599 17.52 10.30 10.47
CA LYS A 599 17.00 9.39 11.51
C LYS A 599 15.78 8.56 11.07
N PHE A 600 14.87 9.17 10.30
CA PHE A 600 13.61 8.56 9.86
C PHE A 600 13.63 8.14 8.37
N ALA A 601 14.81 8.11 7.75
CA ALA A 601 14.94 7.63 6.38
C ALA A 601 14.66 6.12 6.30
N LYS A 602 13.93 5.71 5.26
CA LYS A 602 13.58 4.32 4.95
C LYS A 602 14.86 3.48 4.81
N LYS A 603 14.98 2.42 5.62
CA LYS A 603 16.13 1.49 5.60
C LYS A 603 15.91 0.36 4.59
N LYS A 604 16.99 -0.17 4.03
CA LYS A 604 16.95 -1.38 3.20
C LYS A 604 16.72 -2.61 4.09
N LEU A 605 15.80 -3.49 3.69
CA LEU A 605 15.54 -4.74 4.39
C LEU A 605 16.70 -5.72 4.17
N THR A 606 17.01 -6.53 5.19
CA THR A 606 17.96 -7.64 5.03
C THR A 606 17.28 -8.82 4.33
N PRO A 607 18.02 -9.74 3.69
CA PRO A 607 17.43 -10.94 3.08
C PRO A 607 16.60 -11.76 4.06
N LEU A 608 17.00 -11.79 5.34
CA LEU A 608 16.22 -12.43 6.40
C LEU A 608 14.89 -11.71 6.64
N GLN A 609 14.90 -10.38 6.76
CA GLN A 609 13.68 -9.60 6.96
C GLN A 609 12.73 -9.70 5.75
N GLU A 610 13.26 -9.78 4.54
CA GLU A 610 12.48 -9.99 3.32
C GLU A 610 11.80 -11.37 3.35
N GLY A 611 12.54 -12.45 3.64
CA GLY A 611 11.97 -13.79 3.78
C GLY A 611 10.92 -13.89 4.89
N MET A 612 11.18 -13.27 6.05
CA MET A 612 10.21 -13.20 7.15
C MET A 612 8.91 -12.48 6.76
N LEU A 613 9.02 -11.34 6.07
CA LEU A 613 7.85 -10.58 5.62
C LEU A 613 7.02 -11.36 4.60
N GLU A 614 7.69 -12.11 3.72
CA GLU A 614 7.04 -12.95 2.73
C GLU A 614 6.31 -14.14 3.38
N ALA A 615 6.96 -14.84 4.32
CA ALA A 615 6.33 -15.93 5.08
C ALA A 615 5.13 -15.43 5.89
N PHE A 616 5.25 -14.30 6.58
CA PHE A 616 4.13 -13.69 7.30
C PHE A 616 3.00 -13.25 6.35
N ASN A 617 3.32 -12.77 5.14
CA ASN A 617 2.31 -12.43 4.14
C ASN A 617 1.56 -13.67 3.65
N ARG A 618 2.27 -14.76 3.33
CA ARG A 618 1.67 -16.05 2.95
C ARG A 618 0.73 -16.57 4.03
N TYR A 619 1.14 -16.56 5.29
CA TYR A 619 0.29 -17.00 6.40
C TYR A 619 -1.00 -16.19 6.53
N VAL A 620 -0.91 -14.86 6.49
CA VAL A 620 -2.11 -13.99 6.54
C VAL A 620 -3.02 -14.19 5.32
N CYS A 621 -2.48 -14.65 4.18
CA CYS A 621 -3.26 -14.99 2.99
C CYS A 621 -3.94 -16.37 3.05
N TYR A 622 -3.36 -17.33 3.77
CA TYR A 622 -3.88 -18.71 3.86
C TYR A 622 -4.67 -19.01 5.15
N VAL A 623 -4.51 -18.20 6.20
CA VAL A 623 -5.10 -18.44 7.52
C VAL A 623 -6.01 -17.29 7.92
N ASP A 624 -7.31 -17.58 7.89
CA ASP A 624 -8.39 -16.61 8.09
C ASP A 624 -8.71 -16.40 9.58
N LYS A 625 -8.52 -17.44 10.40
CA LYS A 625 -8.84 -17.49 11.85
C LYS A 625 -7.85 -18.38 12.60
N ALA A 626 -7.01 -17.79 13.43
CA ALA A 626 -6.13 -18.47 14.38
C ALA A 626 -5.85 -17.56 15.59
N ASP A 627 -5.67 -18.14 16.77
CA ASP A 627 -5.43 -17.39 18.03
C ASP A 627 -4.16 -16.52 17.96
N ASP A 628 -3.19 -16.90 17.12
CA ASP A 628 -1.94 -16.16 16.91
C ASP A 628 -1.93 -15.26 15.66
N LEU A 629 -3.04 -15.18 14.91
CA LEU A 629 -3.11 -14.39 13.69
C LEU A 629 -2.79 -12.91 13.94
N SER A 630 -3.35 -12.34 15.01
CA SER A 630 -3.05 -10.97 15.45
C SER A 630 -1.57 -10.78 15.80
N THR A 631 -0.96 -11.80 16.40
CA THR A 631 0.46 -11.83 16.75
C THR A 631 1.37 -11.83 15.53
N ILE A 632 1.03 -12.61 14.50
CA ILE A 632 1.82 -12.64 13.26
C ILE A 632 1.65 -11.35 12.46
N LYS A 633 0.42 -10.82 12.37
CA LYS A 633 0.17 -9.51 11.76
C LYS A 633 0.97 -8.41 12.47
N TYR A 634 1.01 -8.42 13.81
CA TYR A 634 1.75 -7.44 14.60
C TYR A 634 3.25 -7.50 14.33
N ARG A 635 3.85 -8.70 14.30
CA ARG A 635 5.28 -8.86 14.01
C ARG A 635 5.63 -8.46 12.58
N ARG A 636 4.76 -8.76 11.60
CA ARG A 636 4.90 -8.27 10.23
C ARG A 636 4.93 -6.74 10.18
N ALA A 637 4.01 -6.08 10.89
CA ALA A 637 3.98 -4.61 11.00
C ALA A 637 5.26 -4.06 11.68
N ARG A 638 5.75 -4.74 12.70
CA ARG A 638 6.95 -4.34 13.45
C ARG A 638 8.23 -4.36 12.61
N ILE A 639 8.41 -5.34 11.74
CA ILE A 639 9.57 -5.39 10.83
C ILE A 639 9.63 -4.14 9.94
N TYR A 640 8.48 -3.73 9.37
CA TYR A 640 8.41 -2.50 8.60
C TYR A 640 8.70 -1.26 9.46
N TYR A 641 8.16 -1.20 10.67
CA TYR A 641 8.38 -0.10 11.60
C TYR A 641 9.87 0.09 11.95
N GLU A 642 10.59 -0.99 12.29
CA GLU A 642 12.02 -0.95 12.63
C GLU A 642 12.91 -0.55 11.44
N ALA A 643 12.45 -0.87 10.23
CA ALA A 643 13.05 -0.46 8.97
C ALA A 643 12.71 0.99 8.56
N ASN A 644 12.03 1.77 9.40
CA ASN A 644 11.52 3.12 9.08
C ASN A 644 10.58 3.13 7.84
N ARG A 645 9.92 2.00 7.55
CA ARG A 645 8.92 1.84 6.49
C ARG A 645 7.53 2.09 7.08
N PHE A 646 7.29 3.35 7.47
CA PHE A 646 6.13 3.75 8.27
C PHE A 646 4.80 3.66 7.52
N GLU A 647 4.79 3.77 6.18
CA GLU A 647 3.56 3.62 5.40
C GLU A 647 3.05 2.18 5.47
N GLU A 648 3.94 1.22 5.21
CA GLU A 648 3.67 -0.21 5.23
C GLU A 648 3.31 -0.70 6.65
N ALA A 649 4.02 -0.19 7.66
CA ALA A 649 3.72 -0.47 9.06
C ALA A 649 2.35 0.06 9.49
N ALA A 650 2.00 1.29 9.08
CA ALA A 650 0.72 1.91 9.44
C ALA A 650 -0.48 1.11 8.92
N VAL A 651 -0.42 0.60 7.68
CA VAL A 651 -1.49 -0.25 7.10
C VAL A 651 -1.76 -1.48 7.97
N LEU A 652 -0.69 -2.18 8.38
CA LEU A 652 -0.81 -3.42 9.14
C LEU A 652 -1.21 -3.17 10.60
N PHE A 653 -0.65 -2.16 11.26
CA PHE A 653 -1.06 -1.81 12.63
C PHE A 653 -2.51 -1.32 12.70
N ARG A 654 -2.98 -0.59 11.68
CA ARG A 654 -4.39 -0.17 11.55
C ARG A 654 -5.34 -1.37 11.51
N ASP A 655 -5.01 -2.39 10.73
CA ASP A 655 -5.83 -3.62 10.65
C ASP A 655 -5.95 -4.30 12.02
N ILE A 656 -4.85 -4.44 12.75
CA ILE A 656 -4.84 -5.09 14.07
C ILE A 656 -5.64 -4.26 15.08
N ALA A 657 -5.43 -2.94 15.11
CA ALA A 657 -6.10 -2.03 16.05
C ALA A 657 -7.62 -1.93 15.84
N TYR A 658 -8.13 -2.12 14.62
CA TYR A 658 -9.58 -2.02 14.37
C TYR A 658 -10.28 -3.36 14.21
N ASN A 659 -9.61 -4.39 13.68
CA ASN A 659 -10.24 -5.66 13.31
C ASN A 659 -9.86 -6.84 14.23
N HIS A 660 -8.91 -6.68 15.16
CA HIS A 660 -8.44 -7.73 16.09
C HIS A 660 -8.42 -7.23 17.54
N LYS A 661 -9.48 -6.54 17.96
CA LYS A 661 -9.56 -5.81 19.25
C LYS A 661 -9.52 -6.71 20.49
N ASP A 662 -9.90 -7.97 20.32
CA ASP A 662 -9.85 -9.04 21.31
C ASP A 662 -8.42 -9.52 21.62
N SER A 663 -7.44 -9.14 20.81
CA SER A 663 -6.04 -9.47 21.07
C SER A 663 -5.39 -8.50 22.05
N GLU A 664 -4.60 -9.04 22.98
CA GLU A 664 -3.72 -8.24 23.87
C GLU A 664 -2.74 -7.33 23.09
N LEU A 665 -2.47 -7.64 21.81
CA LEU A 665 -1.60 -6.84 20.94
C LEU A 665 -2.29 -5.65 20.28
N ALA A 666 -3.62 -5.57 20.36
CA ALA A 666 -4.40 -4.53 19.72
C ALA A 666 -4.09 -3.15 20.32
N GLU A 667 -3.86 -3.08 21.63
CA GLU A 667 -3.45 -1.85 22.32
C GLU A 667 -2.11 -1.32 21.81
N TYR A 668 -1.11 -2.21 21.72
CA TYR A 668 0.22 -1.87 21.21
C TYR A 668 0.19 -1.50 19.73
N ALA A 669 -0.61 -2.20 18.92
CA ALA A 669 -0.80 -1.89 17.51
C ALA A 669 -1.46 -0.52 17.32
N ALA A 670 -2.47 -0.19 18.12
CA ALA A 670 -3.12 1.12 18.09
C ALA A 670 -2.10 2.23 18.38
N ASN A 671 -1.26 2.07 19.40
CA ASN A 671 -0.23 3.05 19.73
C ASN A 671 0.81 3.21 18.59
N LEU A 672 1.31 2.10 18.04
CA LEU A 672 2.30 2.13 16.94
C LEU A 672 1.72 2.65 15.63
N TYR A 673 0.43 2.43 15.37
CA TYR A 673 -0.27 3.04 14.24
C TYR A 673 -0.32 4.56 14.37
N LEU A 674 -0.72 5.07 15.54
CA LEU A 674 -0.75 6.50 15.82
C LEU A 674 0.65 7.11 15.71
N ASP A 675 1.70 6.40 16.15
CA ASP A 675 3.07 6.89 16.01
C ASP A 675 3.55 6.90 14.54
N CYS A 676 3.20 5.90 13.73
CA CYS A 676 3.51 5.91 12.29
C CYS A 676 2.90 7.15 11.61
N LEU A 677 1.62 7.43 11.88
CA LEU A 677 0.94 8.62 11.35
C LEU A 677 1.56 9.92 11.86
N ASN A 678 1.96 9.96 13.13
CA ASN A 678 2.67 11.11 13.71
C ASN A 678 4.02 11.36 13.04
N VAL A 679 4.82 10.32 12.80
CA VAL A 679 6.12 10.41 12.11
C VAL A 679 5.91 10.90 10.67
N LEU A 680 5.01 10.29 9.91
CA LEU A 680 4.69 10.68 8.53
C LEU A 680 4.09 12.10 8.44
N GLY A 681 3.32 12.49 9.47
CA GLY A 681 2.65 13.78 9.53
C GLY A 681 3.52 14.94 10.02
N THR A 682 4.61 14.68 10.76
CA THR A 682 5.36 15.75 11.45
C THR A 682 6.89 15.63 11.46
N GLN A 683 7.47 14.43 11.33
CA GLN A 683 8.91 14.19 11.61
C GLN A 683 9.74 13.86 10.37
N ILE A 684 9.12 13.47 9.26
CA ILE A 684 9.80 13.24 7.98
C ILE A 684 10.13 14.56 7.25
N ARG A 685 11.04 14.50 6.27
CA ARG A 685 11.53 15.68 5.52
C ARG A 685 10.40 16.51 4.89
N GLU A 686 9.36 15.83 4.42
CA GLU A 686 8.18 16.43 3.78
C GLU A 686 6.93 15.95 4.54
N PRO A 687 6.53 16.64 5.63
CA PRO A 687 5.41 16.23 6.45
C PRO A 687 4.08 16.22 5.69
N ARG A 688 3.28 15.17 5.87
CA ARG A 688 1.99 15.01 5.18
C ARG A 688 0.83 15.46 6.05
N VAL A 689 0.18 16.56 5.69
CA VAL A 689 -1.03 17.07 6.39
C VAL A 689 -2.11 16.00 6.49
N ALA A 690 -2.29 15.21 5.43
CA ALA A 690 -3.25 14.12 5.40
C ALA A 690 -3.03 13.07 6.50
N CYS A 691 -1.77 12.81 6.88
CA CYS A 691 -1.46 11.90 7.99
C CYS A 691 -1.82 12.46 9.35
N VAL A 692 -1.71 13.78 9.53
CA VAL A 692 -2.18 14.44 10.77
C VAL A 692 -3.71 14.42 10.84
N GLN A 693 -4.39 14.56 9.70
CA GLN A 693 -5.85 14.41 9.61
C GLN A 693 -6.30 12.98 9.93
N GLU A 694 -5.63 11.97 9.35
CA GLU A 694 -5.93 10.57 9.63
C GLU A 694 -5.64 10.22 11.09
N LEU A 695 -4.56 10.76 11.66
CA LEU A 695 -4.25 10.64 13.10
C LEU A 695 -5.38 11.23 13.95
N SER A 696 -5.80 12.47 13.66
CA SER A 696 -6.90 13.17 14.33
C SER A 696 -8.24 12.42 14.21
N ALA A 697 -8.53 11.86 13.04
CA ALA A 697 -9.73 11.07 12.76
C ALA A 697 -9.72 9.69 13.41
N SER A 698 -8.53 9.14 13.69
CA SER A 698 -8.37 7.81 14.32
C SER A 698 -8.56 7.85 15.84
N ILE A 699 -8.31 9.00 16.48
CA ILE A 699 -8.36 9.15 17.95
C ILE A 699 -9.77 8.91 18.51
N ASP A 700 -10.81 9.57 17.99
CA ASP A 700 -12.15 9.43 18.57
C ASP A 700 -12.72 8.00 18.41
N PRO A 701 -12.62 7.33 17.24
CA PRO A 701 -13.02 5.93 17.10
C PRO A 701 -12.21 4.96 17.97
N MET A 702 -10.91 5.21 18.16
CA MET A 702 -10.08 4.41 19.06
C MET A 702 -10.46 4.65 20.53
N SER A 703 -10.67 5.90 20.94
CA SER A 703 -11.12 6.24 22.29
C SER A 703 -12.49 5.64 22.59
N ALA A 704 -13.43 5.67 21.64
CA ALA A 704 -14.71 4.99 21.80
C ALA A 704 -14.57 3.45 21.89
N SER A 705 -13.59 2.87 21.18
CA SER A 705 -13.38 1.41 21.14
C SER A 705 -12.62 0.87 22.35
N TYR A 706 -11.64 1.62 22.86
CA TYR A 706 -10.72 1.16 23.92
C TYR A 706 -10.95 1.86 25.26
N CYS A 707 -11.68 2.97 25.30
CA CYS A 707 -11.91 3.81 26.49
C CYS A 707 -13.38 4.20 26.66
N GLY A 708 -14.30 3.62 25.88
CA GLY A 708 -15.70 4.04 25.82
C GLY A 708 -16.53 3.67 27.05
N THR A 709 -16.02 2.78 27.90
CA THR A 709 -16.63 2.36 29.17
C THR A 709 -15.58 2.41 30.28
N GLU A 710 -16.05 2.43 31.53
CA GLU A 710 -15.18 2.41 32.72
C GLU A 710 -14.33 1.14 32.75
N GLN A 711 -14.93 -0.02 32.45
CA GLN A 711 -14.22 -1.30 32.34
C GLN A 711 -13.11 -1.27 31.27
N LEU A 712 -13.40 -0.80 30.06
CA LEU A 712 -12.39 -0.73 28.99
C LEU A 712 -11.26 0.25 29.33
N SER A 713 -11.58 1.35 30.02
CA SER A 713 -10.59 2.33 30.47
C SER A 713 -9.64 1.76 31.54
N GLU A 714 -10.14 0.87 32.40
CA GLU A 714 -9.32 0.13 33.38
C GLU A 714 -8.49 -0.98 32.74
N GLU A 715 -9.00 -1.61 31.66
CA GLU A 715 -8.28 -2.64 30.89
C GLU A 715 -7.15 -2.05 30.02
N HIS A 716 -7.27 -0.79 29.57
CA HIS A 716 -6.29 -0.11 28.70
C HIS A 716 -5.80 1.26 29.24
N PRO A 717 -5.28 1.34 30.47
CA PRO A 717 -4.97 2.62 31.11
C PRO A 717 -3.88 3.41 30.38
N ASP A 718 -2.89 2.73 29.80
CA ASP A 718 -1.77 3.35 29.09
C ASP A 718 -2.21 3.91 27.73
N LEU A 719 -2.94 3.15 26.92
CA LEU A 719 -3.51 3.65 25.67
C LEU A 719 -4.54 4.75 25.91
N CYS A 720 -5.41 4.64 26.91
CA CYS A 720 -6.40 5.68 27.20
C CYS A 720 -5.76 6.97 27.69
N GLY A 721 -4.72 6.89 28.55
CA GLY A 721 -3.91 8.04 28.91
C GLY A 721 -3.20 8.66 27.71
N THR A 722 -2.70 7.83 26.79
CA THR A 722 -2.03 8.29 25.55
C THR A 722 -3.02 8.95 24.59
N LEU A 723 -4.21 8.37 24.38
CA LEU A 723 -5.28 8.91 23.54
C LEU A 723 -5.81 10.24 24.08
N GLY A 724 -6.03 10.36 25.40
CA GLY A 724 -6.44 11.62 26.03
C GLY A 724 -5.41 12.73 25.83
N ASN A 725 -4.12 12.42 26.01
CA ASN A 725 -3.04 13.37 25.74
C ASN A 725 -2.93 13.74 24.24
N LEU A 726 -3.03 12.74 23.35
CA LEU A 726 -2.97 12.93 21.91
C LEU A 726 -4.16 13.71 21.38
N GLN A 727 -5.37 13.56 21.94
CA GLN A 727 -6.58 14.21 21.45
C GLN A 727 -6.39 15.73 21.39
N CYS A 728 -5.77 16.31 22.41
CA CYS A 728 -5.50 17.74 22.45
C CYS A 728 -4.26 18.14 21.65
N GLN A 729 -3.18 17.37 21.76
CA GLN A 729 -1.91 17.69 21.10
C GLN A 729 -2.02 17.57 19.58
N VAL A 730 -2.65 16.51 19.07
CA VAL A 730 -2.81 16.25 17.63
C VAL A 730 -3.71 17.28 16.98
N ARG A 731 -4.84 17.64 17.60
CA ARG A 731 -5.74 18.66 17.03
C ARG A 731 -5.08 20.03 16.96
N ARG A 732 -4.34 20.43 18.02
CA ARG A 732 -3.51 21.64 17.99
C ARG A 732 -2.45 21.55 16.87
N LYS A 733 -1.79 20.39 16.75
CA LYS A 733 -0.77 20.17 15.71
C LYS A 733 -1.33 20.17 14.30
N GLU A 734 -2.55 19.67 14.11
CA GLU A 734 -3.29 19.72 12.85
C GLU A 734 -3.49 21.19 12.43
N ALA A 735 -3.95 22.03 13.35
CA ALA A 735 -4.13 23.45 13.12
C ALA A 735 -2.80 24.17 12.80
N GLU A 736 -1.72 23.89 13.55
CA GLU A 736 -0.37 24.40 13.26
C GLU A 736 0.14 23.95 11.88
N THR A 737 -0.13 22.71 11.48
CA THR A 737 0.33 22.16 10.20
C THR A 737 -0.42 22.78 9.04
N TYR A 738 -1.74 23.01 9.18
CA TYR A 738 -2.48 23.83 8.20
C TYR A 738 -1.91 25.24 8.11
N GLN A 739 -1.55 25.86 9.23
CA GLN A 739 -0.93 27.18 9.24
C GLN A 739 0.41 27.18 8.50
N LYS A 740 1.30 26.21 8.76
CA LYS A 740 2.59 26.07 8.06
C LYS A 740 2.44 25.82 6.56
N THR A 741 1.40 25.07 6.17
CA THR A 741 1.09 24.78 4.76
C THR A 741 0.18 25.83 4.11
N GLN A 742 0.04 27.01 4.73
CA GLN A 742 -0.76 28.15 4.25
C GLN A 742 -2.26 27.87 4.03
N GLN A 743 -2.79 26.81 4.62
CA GLN A 743 -4.22 26.47 4.64
C GLN A 743 -4.95 27.19 5.80
N PHE A 744 -4.81 28.51 5.88
CA PHE A 744 -5.22 29.32 7.05
C PHE A 744 -6.70 29.19 7.43
N LYS A 745 -7.62 29.10 6.46
CA LYS A 745 -9.06 28.92 6.74
C LYS A 745 -9.34 27.60 7.48
N LYS A 746 -8.62 26.52 7.14
CA LYS A 746 -8.75 25.22 7.80
C LYS A 746 -8.13 25.27 9.19
N ALA A 747 -6.93 25.85 9.33
CA ALA A 747 -6.28 26.06 10.62
C ALA A 747 -7.21 26.77 11.61
N ALA A 748 -7.81 27.89 11.19
CA ALA A 748 -8.73 28.66 12.02
C ALA A 748 -9.98 27.87 12.41
N ALA A 749 -10.58 27.13 11.47
CA ALA A 749 -11.74 26.29 11.74
C ALA A 749 -11.42 25.17 12.74
N THR A 750 -10.23 24.59 12.67
CA THR A 750 -9.76 23.57 13.62
C THR A 750 -9.60 24.15 15.02
N TYR A 751 -8.95 25.31 15.18
CA TYR A 751 -8.85 25.97 16.50
C TYR A 751 -10.23 26.31 17.09
N VAL A 752 -11.17 26.82 16.30
CA VAL A 752 -12.55 27.06 16.77
C VAL A 752 -13.25 25.76 17.17
N ARG A 753 -12.99 24.65 16.46
CA ARG A 753 -13.57 23.34 16.81
C ARG A 753 -13.03 22.84 18.14
N ILE A 754 -11.72 22.98 18.38
CA ILE A 754 -11.09 22.66 19.67
C ILE A 754 -11.79 23.45 20.77
N PHE A 755 -11.91 24.77 20.61
CA PHE A 755 -12.59 25.62 21.59
C PHE A 755 -14.04 25.22 21.88
N ARG A 756 -14.80 24.79 20.87
CA ARG A 756 -16.24 24.48 21.02
C ARG A 756 -16.54 23.09 21.56
N ARG A 757 -15.66 22.12 21.32
CA ARG A 757 -15.93 20.69 21.57
C ARG A 757 -14.94 20.02 22.51
N HIS A 758 -13.83 20.68 22.80
CA HIS A 758 -12.71 20.10 23.53
C HIS A 758 -12.15 21.10 24.55
N GLU A 759 -13.00 21.59 25.46
CA GLU A 759 -12.60 22.55 26.50
C GLU A 759 -11.58 21.96 27.49
N GLU A 760 -11.53 20.63 27.60
CA GLU A 760 -10.53 19.86 28.36
C GLU A 760 -9.10 20.07 27.86
N CYS A 761 -8.91 20.57 26.62
CA CYS A 761 -7.59 20.76 26.04
C CYS A 761 -6.80 21.95 26.57
N GLY A 762 -7.33 22.74 27.50
CA GLY A 762 -6.64 23.86 28.16
C GLY A 762 -6.29 25.05 27.25
N GLU A 763 -5.89 26.19 27.83
CA GLU A 763 -5.44 27.42 27.11
C GLU A 763 -6.39 27.87 25.99
N MET A 764 -7.69 27.89 26.31
CA MET A 764 -8.76 28.23 25.35
C MET A 764 -8.67 29.68 24.83
N ASP A 765 -8.10 30.59 25.62
CA ASP A 765 -7.82 31.95 25.21
C ASP A 765 -6.77 31.99 24.08
N GLU A 766 -5.73 31.16 24.16
CA GLU A 766 -4.74 31.00 23.09
C GLU A 766 -5.36 30.37 21.82
N MET A 767 -6.23 29.37 21.97
CA MET A 767 -6.90 28.74 20.82
C MET A 767 -7.75 29.75 20.04
N LEU A 768 -8.51 30.60 20.73
CA LEU A 768 -9.28 31.67 20.09
C LEU A 768 -8.37 32.72 19.46
N TYR A 769 -7.28 33.09 20.12
CA TYR A 769 -6.32 34.05 19.57
C TYR A 769 -5.68 33.54 18.27
N ASN A 770 -5.20 32.29 18.26
CA ASN A 770 -4.61 31.64 17.09
C ASN A 770 -5.65 31.41 15.97
N ALA A 771 -6.90 31.07 16.32
CA ALA A 771 -8.00 31.02 15.37
C ALA A 771 -8.22 32.37 14.66
N ALA A 772 -8.24 33.46 15.42
CA ALA A 772 -8.44 34.80 14.88
C ALA A 772 -7.30 35.22 13.94
N ILE A 773 -6.04 34.96 14.31
CA ILE A 773 -4.88 35.21 13.45
C ILE A 773 -4.99 34.44 12.12
N ASN A 774 -5.37 33.16 12.18
CA ASN A 774 -5.51 32.35 10.97
C ASN A 774 -6.72 32.79 10.11
N PHE A 775 -7.82 33.26 10.71
CA PHE A 775 -8.91 33.86 9.93
C PHE A 775 -8.47 35.15 9.24
N GLU A 776 -7.67 35.98 9.91
CA GLU A 776 -7.11 37.20 9.35
C GLU A 776 -6.14 36.89 8.19
N ALA A 777 -5.24 35.93 8.36
CA ALA A 777 -4.35 35.45 7.29
C ALA A 777 -5.12 34.82 6.11
N ALA A 778 -6.34 34.31 6.34
CA ALA A 778 -7.24 33.81 5.30
C ALA A 778 -8.10 34.91 4.64
N HIS A 779 -7.87 36.19 4.96
CA HIS A 779 -8.69 37.34 4.54
C HIS A 779 -10.18 37.26 4.97
N LEU A 780 -10.46 36.53 6.05
CA LEU A 780 -11.80 36.37 6.63
C LEU A 780 -11.96 37.26 7.87
N LEU A 781 -11.74 38.57 7.72
CA LEU A 781 -11.69 39.53 8.82
C LEU A 781 -12.96 39.54 9.69
N GLY A 782 -14.14 39.38 9.10
CA GLY A 782 -15.39 39.30 9.88
C GLY A 782 -15.42 38.11 10.86
N ARG A 783 -14.86 36.95 10.47
CA ARG A 783 -14.73 35.80 11.37
C ARG A 783 -13.65 36.02 12.42
N ALA A 784 -12.53 36.68 12.05
CA ALA A 784 -11.49 37.04 13.00
C ALA A 784 -12.03 37.96 14.11
N ILE A 785 -12.83 38.98 13.74
CA ILE A 785 -13.52 39.86 14.70
C ILE A 785 -14.43 39.06 15.62
N GLN A 786 -15.30 38.19 15.08
CA GLN A 786 -16.22 37.37 15.90
C GLN A 786 -15.46 36.53 16.93
N VAL A 787 -14.38 35.86 16.51
CA VAL A 787 -13.56 35.03 17.42
C VAL A 787 -12.86 35.88 18.48
N ARG A 788 -12.36 37.07 18.12
CA ARG A 788 -11.75 38.01 19.08
C ARG A 788 -12.77 38.56 20.07
N THR A 789 -13.99 38.82 19.65
CA THR A 789 -15.08 39.22 20.56
C THR A 789 -15.36 38.13 21.58
N VAL A 790 -15.48 36.87 21.14
CA VAL A 790 -15.66 35.72 22.05
C VAL A 790 -14.48 35.59 23.03
N LEU A 791 -13.25 35.82 22.57
CA LEU A 791 -12.06 35.83 23.43
C LEU A 791 -12.16 36.89 24.53
N ILE A 792 -12.55 38.12 24.18
CA ILE A 792 -12.70 39.23 25.14
C ILE A 792 -13.84 38.95 26.13
N GLU A 793 -14.97 38.42 25.67
CA GLU A 793 -16.14 38.14 26.50
C GLU A 793 -15.88 36.99 27.49
N ARG A 794 -15.26 35.90 27.02
CA ARG A 794 -15.07 34.68 27.82
C ARG A 794 -13.81 34.72 28.68
N TYR A 795 -12.79 35.49 28.29
CA TYR A 795 -11.51 35.60 29.00
C TYR A 795 -11.08 37.07 29.18
N PRO A 796 -11.86 37.92 29.87
CA PRO A 796 -11.62 39.37 29.93
C PRO A 796 -10.28 39.76 30.58
N GLU A 797 -9.76 38.92 31.49
CA GLU A 797 -8.48 39.13 32.19
C GLU A 797 -7.26 38.60 31.42
N SER A 798 -7.46 37.88 30.30
CA SER A 798 -6.34 37.36 29.50
C SER A 798 -5.55 38.51 28.86
N THR A 799 -4.22 38.38 28.87
CA THR A 799 -3.35 39.31 28.14
C THR A 799 -3.62 39.30 26.64
N LEU A 800 -4.13 38.19 26.10
CA LEU A 800 -4.54 38.06 24.70
C LEU A 800 -5.83 38.81 24.39
N SER A 801 -6.77 38.88 25.34
CA SER A 801 -7.99 39.68 25.21
C SER A 801 -7.68 41.17 25.11
N LYS A 802 -6.71 41.65 25.91
CA LYS A 802 -6.18 43.01 25.77
C LYS A 802 -5.64 43.27 24.35
N LYS A 803 -4.86 42.34 23.79
CA LYS A 803 -4.38 42.45 22.40
C LYS A 803 -5.56 42.45 21.42
N ALA A 804 -6.53 41.56 21.63
CA ALA A 804 -7.69 41.39 20.75
C ALA A 804 -8.51 42.68 20.59
N VAL A 805 -8.70 43.49 21.65
CA VAL A 805 -9.42 44.78 21.55
C VAL A 805 -8.77 45.69 20.50
N TYR A 806 -7.44 45.83 20.54
CA TYR A 806 -6.70 46.65 19.58
C TYR A 806 -6.75 46.06 18.16
N LEU A 807 -6.60 44.74 18.03
CA LEU A 807 -6.63 44.06 16.72
C LEU A 807 -8.02 44.07 16.07
N ILE A 808 -9.10 44.10 16.86
CA ILE A 808 -10.46 44.32 16.32
C ILE A 808 -10.54 45.71 15.67
N GLY A 809 -9.96 46.74 16.31
CA GLY A 809 -9.85 48.08 15.74
C GLY A 809 -9.14 48.05 14.38
N GLN A 810 -8.00 47.35 14.28
CA GLN A 810 -7.27 47.16 13.03
C GLN A 810 -8.08 46.41 11.97
N ASN A 811 -8.84 45.38 12.36
CA ASN A 811 -9.67 44.63 11.42
C ASN A 811 -10.82 45.47 10.86
N PHE A 812 -11.48 46.27 11.70
CA PHE A 812 -12.50 47.21 11.22
C PHE A 812 -11.91 48.30 10.34
N GLN A 813 -10.70 48.78 10.66
CA GLN A 813 -9.96 49.71 9.81
C GLN A 813 -9.66 49.09 8.44
N ALA A 814 -9.21 47.84 8.39
CA ALA A 814 -8.94 47.11 7.15
C ALA A 814 -10.21 46.86 6.31
N LEU A 815 -11.37 46.74 6.97
CA LEU A 815 -12.68 46.64 6.33
C LEU A 815 -13.33 48.00 6.01
N ALA A 816 -12.63 49.12 6.26
CA ALA A 816 -13.12 50.50 6.10
C ALA A 816 -14.37 50.85 6.96
N TYR A 817 -14.63 50.12 8.04
CA TYR A 817 -15.62 50.46 9.07
C TYR A 817 -14.98 51.38 10.11
N TYR A 818 -14.67 52.61 9.70
CA TYR A 818 -13.88 53.55 10.50
C TYR A 818 -14.54 53.95 11.83
N GLU A 819 -15.87 53.95 11.91
CA GLU A 819 -16.58 54.27 13.16
C GLU A 819 -16.34 53.20 14.23
N GLN A 820 -16.46 51.93 13.84
CA GLN A 820 -16.20 50.79 14.72
C GLN A 820 -14.71 50.71 15.06
N ALA A 821 -13.82 50.93 14.09
CA ALA A 821 -12.39 50.99 14.32
C ALA A 821 -12.02 52.03 15.38
N ALA A 822 -12.54 53.25 15.25
CA ALA A 822 -12.34 54.33 16.20
C ALA A 822 -12.84 53.95 17.60
N LYS A 823 -14.05 53.40 17.73
CA LYS A 823 -14.60 52.94 19.03
C LYS A 823 -13.68 51.93 19.74
N TYR A 824 -13.16 50.93 19.02
CA TYR A 824 -12.27 49.93 19.62
C TYR A 824 -10.90 50.51 20.00
N TYR A 825 -10.36 51.42 19.19
CA TYR A 825 -9.13 52.13 19.53
C TYR A 825 -9.30 53.08 20.71
N GLU A 826 -10.40 53.82 20.78
CA GLU A 826 -10.77 54.67 21.92
C GLU A 826 -10.89 53.85 23.20
N GLN A 827 -11.62 52.71 23.13
CA GLN A 827 -11.76 51.78 24.26
C GLN A 827 -10.40 51.27 24.73
N PHE A 828 -9.54 50.86 23.79
CA PHE A 828 -8.20 50.39 24.10
C PHE A 828 -7.35 51.48 24.74
N ALA A 829 -7.32 52.69 24.16
CA ALA A 829 -6.50 53.80 24.65
C ALA A 829 -6.96 54.34 26.01
N ARG A 830 -8.27 54.32 26.29
CA ARG A 830 -8.82 54.71 27.60
C ARG A 830 -8.49 53.68 28.69
N LYS A 831 -8.60 52.38 28.37
CA LYS A 831 -8.34 51.30 29.34
C LYS A 831 -6.84 51.06 29.54
N PHE A 832 -6.02 51.26 28.51
CA PHE A 832 -4.59 50.94 28.52
C PHE A 832 -3.69 52.07 27.98
N PRO A 833 -3.75 53.30 28.53
CA PRO A 833 -3.03 54.45 28.00
C PRO A 833 -1.49 54.31 28.03
N GLY A 834 -0.96 53.41 28.86
CA GLY A 834 0.48 53.12 28.98
C GLY A 834 1.04 52.16 27.93
N GLU A 835 0.21 51.53 27.10
CA GLU A 835 0.66 50.61 26.04
C GLU A 835 1.16 51.41 24.84
N ASP A 836 2.47 51.63 24.79
CA ASP A 836 3.14 52.46 23.78
C ASP A 836 3.88 51.65 22.69
N GLY A 837 3.61 50.34 22.62
CA GLY A 837 4.23 49.41 21.69
C GLY A 837 5.72 49.11 21.94
N THR A 838 6.34 49.66 23.00
CA THR A 838 7.77 49.46 23.27
C THR A 838 8.08 48.03 23.72
N LYS A 839 7.18 47.43 24.50
CA LYS A 839 7.30 46.07 25.09
C LYS A 839 7.05 44.92 24.09
N CYS A 840 6.68 45.22 22.85
CA CYS A 840 6.41 44.20 21.84
C CYS A 840 7.69 43.59 21.27
N SER A 841 7.60 42.31 20.89
CA SER A 841 8.66 41.59 20.19
C SER A 841 8.91 42.19 18.79
N ALA A 842 10.08 41.89 18.20
CA ALA A 842 10.39 42.30 16.84
C ALA A 842 9.39 41.73 15.81
N GLU A 843 8.88 40.53 16.07
CA GLU A 843 7.91 39.85 15.21
C GLU A 843 6.52 40.51 15.28
N GLU A 844 6.05 40.86 16.49
CA GLU A 844 4.79 41.58 16.67
C GLU A 844 4.79 42.95 15.98
N LYS A 845 5.94 43.64 16.01
CA LYS A 845 6.13 44.92 15.30
C LYS A 845 6.09 44.72 13.77
N LYS A 846 6.70 43.64 13.27
CA LYS A 846 6.72 43.33 11.83
C LYS A 846 5.34 42.93 11.32
N LEU A 847 4.57 42.18 12.10
CA LEU A 847 3.22 41.71 11.75
C LEU A 847 2.14 42.78 12.00
N GLY A 848 2.48 43.91 12.61
CA GLY A 848 1.52 44.95 12.97
C GLY A 848 0.58 44.56 14.11
N THR A 849 0.83 43.46 14.81
CA THR A 849 -0.05 42.93 15.87
C THR A 849 0.25 43.51 17.25
N CYS A 850 1.19 44.45 17.33
CA CYS A 850 1.62 45.09 18.57
C CYS A 850 0.55 46.08 19.08
N PRO A 851 -0.04 45.87 20.26
CA PRO A 851 -0.99 46.81 20.82
C PRO A 851 -0.35 48.16 21.12
N ASN A 852 -0.93 49.23 20.59
CA ASN A 852 -0.38 50.57 20.70
C ASN A 852 -1.50 51.61 20.89
N ALA A 853 -1.67 52.07 22.13
CA ALA A 853 -2.68 53.06 22.51
C ALA A 853 -2.40 54.43 21.90
N ILE A 854 -1.13 54.78 21.65
CA ILE A 854 -0.76 56.03 21.00
C ILE A 854 -1.28 56.00 19.56
N GLU A 855 -0.87 54.98 18.80
CA GLU A 855 -1.28 54.85 17.40
C GLU A 855 -2.80 54.67 17.27
N GLY A 856 -3.40 53.82 18.11
CA GLY A 856 -4.85 53.62 18.11
C GLY A 856 -5.62 54.94 18.31
N LEU A 857 -5.26 55.73 19.33
CA LEU A 857 -5.96 56.99 19.62
C LEU A 857 -5.70 58.06 18.55
N GLU A 858 -4.50 58.11 17.97
CA GLU A 858 -4.20 58.96 16.82
C GLU A 858 -5.09 58.60 15.62
N GLN A 859 -5.19 57.30 15.27
CA GLN A 859 -6.04 56.82 14.18
C GLN A 859 -7.52 57.06 14.45
N ALA A 860 -8.01 56.81 15.67
CA ALA A 860 -9.38 57.12 16.07
C ALA A 860 -9.69 58.60 15.83
N THR A 861 -8.82 59.51 16.26
CA THR A 861 -8.98 60.95 16.03
C THR A 861 -9.14 61.27 14.54
N PHE A 862 -8.28 60.72 13.69
CA PHE A 862 -8.36 60.96 12.24
C PHE A 862 -9.60 60.34 11.59
N PHE A 863 -10.02 59.16 12.04
CA PHE A 863 -11.27 58.53 11.59
C PHE A 863 -12.49 59.36 11.96
N ARG A 864 -12.55 59.90 13.18
CA ARG A 864 -13.64 60.80 13.61
C ARG A 864 -13.69 62.07 12.77
N ILE A 865 -12.55 62.70 12.47
CA ILE A 865 -12.48 63.86 11.56
C ILE A 865 -13.03 63.49 10.17
N GLY A 866 -12.60 62.36 9.62
CA GLY A 866 -13.02 61.87 8.31
C GLY A 866 -14.52 61.56 8.24
N LEU A 867 -15.10 61.01 9.31
CA LEU A 867 -16.53 60.70 9.43
C LEU A 867 -17.39 61.95 9.69
N GLY A 868 -16.79 63.08 10.04
CA GLY A 868 -17.52 64.28 10.44
C GLY A 868 -18.05 64.25 11.87
N ASP A 869 -17.57 63.32 12.70
CA ASP A 869 -17.88 63.25 14.13
C ASP A 869 -16.95 64.18 14.90
N ASP A 870 -17.20 65.48 14.72
CA ASP A 870 -16.31 66.54 15.19
C ASP A 870 -16.16 66.55 16.71
N LYS A 871 -17.22 66.17 17.45
CA LYS A 871 -17.20 66.11 18.91
C LYS A 871 -16.25 65.03 19.39
N ALA A 872 -16.38 63.80 18.88
CA ALA A 872 -15.51 62.70 19.27
C ALA A 872 -14.06 62.97 18.86
N ALA A 873 -13.82 63.54 17.67
CA ALA A 873 -12.48 63.94 17.23
C ALA A 873 -11.80 64.90 18.22
N MET A 874 -12.53 65.91 18.71
CA MET A 874 -12.00 66.84 19.71
C MET A 874 -11.72 66.14 21.04
N GLU A 875 -12.64 65.31 21.54
CA GLU A 875 -12.46 64.56 22.78
C GLU A 875 -11.25 63.61 22.73
N ASP A 876 -11.04 62.94 21.60
CA ASP A 876 -9.90 62.04 21.38
C ASP A 876 -8.59 62.80 21.26
N SER A 877 -8.59 63.97 20.59
CA SER A 877 -7.42 64.85 20.52
C SER A 877 -7.02 65.39 21.89
N ASP A 878 -8.00 65.75 22.73
CA ASP A 878 -7.78 66.19 24.11
C ASP A 878 -7.29 65.05 25.00
N LEU A 879 -7.82 63.83 24.80
CA LEU A 879 -7.30 62.64 25.48
C LEU A 879 -5.85 62.35 25.06
N PHE A 880 -5.54 62.46 23.78
CA PHE A 880 -4.19 62.26 23.24
C PHE A 880 -3.22 63.29 23.83
N ALA A 881 -3.59 64.57 23.83
CA ALA A 881 -2.78 65.64 24.40
C ALA A 881 -2.60 65.47 25.92
N ARG A 882 -3.65 65.08 26.66
CA ARG A 882 -3.55 64.80 28.10
C ARG A 882 -2.55 63.69 28.40
N ASN A 883 -2.62 62.59 27.65
CA ASN A 883 -1.78 61.41 27.90
C ASN A 883 -0.35 61.56 27.36
N TYR A 884 -0.17 62.24 26.23
CA TYR A 884 1.07 62.12 25.45
C TYR A 884 1.81 63.43 25.15
N LYS A 885 1.26 64.63 25.47
CA LYS A 885 1.90 65.92 25.10
C LYS A 885 3.35 66.08 25.52
N ARG A 886 3.72 65.58 26.71
CA ARG A 886 5.09 65.69 27.25
C ARG A 886 6.03 64.66 26.64
N LYS A 887 5.55 63.44 26.42
CA LYS A 887 6.33 62.30 25.91
C LYS A 887 6.53 62.38 24.40
N LEU A 888 5.51 62.84 23.67
CA LEU A 888 5.42 62.82 22.21
C LEU A 888 4.96 64.19 21.67
N PRO A 889 5.74 65.27 21.90
CA PRO A 889 5.33 66.63 21.55
C PRO A 889 5.07 66.81 20.04
N ARG A 890 5.81 66.10 19.20
CA ARG A 890 5.68 66.18 17.73
C ARG A 890 4.43 65.46 17.21
N GLN A 891 4.11 64.26 17.68
CA GLN A 891 2.88 63.56 17.30
C GLN A 891 1.65 64.28 17.88
N THR A 892 1.74 64.78 19.11
CA THR A 892 0.68 65.61 19.70
C THR A 892 0.43 66.86 18.85
N SER A 893 1.49 67.51 18.36
CA SER A 893 1.36 68.63 17.41
C SER A 893 0.57 68.22 16.16
N GLN A 894 0.82 67.04 15.60
CA GLN A 894 0.10 66.55 14.42
C GLN A 894 -1.39 66.31 14.69
N VAL A 895 -1.72 65.67 15.81
CA VAL A 895 -3.12 65.46 16.23
C VAL A 895 -3.82 66.81 16.43
N MET A 896 -3.22 67.74 17.18
CA MET A 896 -3.81 69.07 17.42
C MET A 896 -3.92 69.91 16.14
N PHE A 897 -2.97 69.79 15.21
CA PHE A 897 -3.05 70.45 13.90
C PHE A 897 -4.27 69.98 13.11
N SER A 898 -4.53 68.66 13.10
CA SER A 898 -5.59 68.05 12.30
C SER A 898 -6.99 68.55 12.64
N ILE A 899 -7.24 68.92 13.91
CA ILE A 899 -8.53 69.46 14.38
C ILE A 899 -8.90 70.77 13.66
N GLY A 900 -7.92 71.54 13.18
CA GLY A 900 -8.21 72.79 12.47
C GLY A 900 -9.01 72.58 11.17
N SER A 901 -8.86 71.40 10.54
CA SER A 901 -9.60 71.03 9.33
C SER A 901 -11.12 70.95 9.55
N ILE A 902 -11.57 70.64 10.77
CA ILE A 902 -12.98 70.66 11.16
C ILE A 902 -13.56 72.06 10.97
N TYR A 903 -12.86 73.08 11.49
CA TYR A 903 -13.30 74.46 11.40
C TYR A 903 -13.22 75.00 9.97
N GLU A 904 -12.21 74.61 9.20
CA GLU A 904 -12.09 74.97 7.77
C GLU A 904 -13.26 74.41 6.95
N ARG A 905 -13.58 73.12 7.11
CA ARG A 905 -14.69 72.45 6.41
C ARG A 905 -16.03 73.12 6.71
N GLN A 906 -16.24 73.56 7.94
CA GLN A 906 -17.45 74.26 8.37
C GLN A 906 -17.45 75.76 8.01
N SER A 907 -16.39 76.28 7.35
CA SER A 907 -16.19 77.71 7.06
C SER A 907 -16.31 78.60 8.29
N ARG A 908 -15.93 78.06 9.46
CA ARG A 908 -15.96 78.76 10.76
C ARG A 908 -14.68 79.58 10.92
N TRP A 909 -14.56 80.63 10.10
CA TRP A 909 -13.33 81.42 9.96
C TRP A 909 -12.77 81.98 11.29
N PRO A 910 -13.58 82.49 12.24
CA PRO A 910 -13.06 82.92 13.54
C PRO A 910 -12.39 81.78 14.32
N GLN A 911 -12.98 80.58 14.31
CA GLN A 911 -12.41 79.40 14.96
C GLN A 911 -11.15 78.89 14.24
N VAL A 912 -11.11 78.91 12.91
CA VAL A 912 -9.88 78.61 12.14
C VAL A 912 -8.73 79.52 12.58
N ILE A 913 -8.99 80.82 12.69
CA ILE A 913 -7.99 81.80 13.12
C ILE A 913 -7.54 81.52 14.57
N ALA A 914 -8.49 81.31 15.49
CA ALA A 914 -8.18 81.05 16.89
C ALA A 914 -7.36 79.77 17.06
N HIS A 915 -7.83 78.66 16.47
CA HIS A 915 -7.20 77.34 16.55
C HIS A 915 -5.79 77.34 15.98
N TYR A 916 -5.59 77.81 14.74
CA TYR A 916 -4.27 77.77 14.13
C TYR A 916 -3.29 78.79 14.73
N LYS A 917 -3.76 79.92 15.29
CA LYS A 917 -2.88 80.82 16.07
C LYS A 917 -2.44 80.18 17.38
N GLU A 918 -3.35 79.53 18.09
CA GLU A 918 -3.03 78.77 19.28
C GLU A 918 -2.07 77.62 18.97
N TYR A 919 -2.31 76.89 17.88
CA TYR A 919 -1.41 75.86 17.38
C TYR A 919 0.00 76.40 17.10
N LEU A 920 0.12 77.51 16.36
CA LEU A 920 1.42 78.12 16.06
C LEU A 920 2.13 78.60 17.33
N SER A 921 1.38 79.09 18.33
CA SER A 921 1.93 79.51 19.62
C SER A 921 2.44 78.33 20.45
N LYS A 922 1.62 77.29 20.62
CA LYS A 922 1.92 76.14 21.50
C LYS A 922 2.88 75.14 20.84
N TYR A 923 2.70 74.89 19.54
CA TYR A 923 3.37 73.82 18.82
C TYR A 923 4.28 74.29 17.68
N GLY A 924 4.29 75.57 17.30
CA GLY A 924 5.05 76.05 16.13
C GLY A 924 6.56 75.76 16.15
N ARG A 925 7.16 75.55 17.34
CA ARG A 925 8.58 75.14 17.48
C ARG A 925 8.82 73.64 17.25
N VAL A 926 7.85 72.80 17.61
CA VAL A 926 7.95 71.32 17.57
C VAL A 926 7.20 70.70 16.38
N GLY A 927 6.25 71.44 15.81
CA GLY A 927 5.42 71.02 14.70
C GLY A 927 6.19 70.95 13.39
N MET A 928 5.60 70.24 12.44
CA MET A 928 6.24 69.99 11.16
C MET A 928 6.32 71.25 10.29
N PRO A 929 7.37 71.41 9.45
CA PRO A 929 7.48 72.58 8.58
C PRO A 929 6.27 72.78 7.66
N HIS A 930 5.66 71.71 7.13
CA HIS A 930 4.45 71.80 6.28
C HIS A 930 3.25 72.33 7.07
N GLN A 931 2.99 71.78 8.26
CA GLN A 931 1.92 72.21 9.17
C GLN A 931 2.04 73.70 9.57
N VAL A 932 3.25 74.23 9.74
CA VAL A 932 3.45 75.66 10.05
C VAL A 932 3.07 76.55 8.85
N ILE A 933 3.39 76.11 7.63
CA ILE A 933 3.04 76.81 6.39
C ILE A 933 1.53 76.73 6.16
N GLU A 934 0.95 75.54 6.29
CA GLU A 934 -0.50 75.30 6.17
C GLU A 934 -1.29 76.10 7.19
N ALA A 935 -0.90 76.10 8.48
CA ALA A 935 -1.57 76.89 9.51
C ALA A 935 -1.59 78.39 9.15
N ASN A 936 -0.48 78.95 8.67
CA ASN A 936 -0.45 80.34 8.22
C ASN A 936 -1.30 80.56 6.96
N THR A 937 -1.30 79.61 6.03
CA THR A 937 -2.13 79.68 4.82
C THR A 937 -3.61 79.66 5.16
N ALA A 938 -4.05 78.76 6.06
CA ALA A 938 -5.41 78.66 6.55
C ALA A 938 -5.87 79.91 7.30
N ILE A 939 -5.02 80.50 8.17
CA ILE A 939 -5.31 81.79 8.80
C ILE A 939 -5.42 82.90 7.76
N GLY A 940 -4.51 82.93 6.78
CA GLY A 940 -4.53 83.90 5.68
C GLY A 940 -5.84 83.82 4.87
N ARG A 941 -6.25 82.59 4.50
CA ARG A 941 -7.52 82.30 3.82
C ARG A 941 -8.71 82.75 4.66
N ALA A 942 -8.74 82.40 5.95
CA ALA A 942 -9.82 82.81 6.86
C ALA A 942 -9.95 84.34 6.95
N TYR A 943 -8.84 85.07 7.05
CA TYR A 943 -8.89 86.53 7.01
C TYR A 943 -9.32 87.08 5.64
N TRP A 944 -8.91 86.43 4.55
CA TRP A 944 -9.30 86.80 3.20
C TRP A 944 -10.82 86.70 3.00
N GLU A 945 -11.42 85.59 3.42
CA GLU A 945 -12.88 85.35 3.36
C GLU A 945 -13.67 86.30 4.26
N LEU A 946 -13.09 86.73 5.39
CA LEU A 946 -13.66 87.77 6.25
C LEU A 946 -13.43 89.20 5.72
N ASN A 947 -12.91 89.37 4.50
CA ASN A 947 -12.54 90.65 3.88
C ASN A 947 -11.53 91.48 4.69
N ARG A 948 -10.73 90.85 5.54
CA ARG A 948 -9.66 91.45 6.36
C ARG A 948 -8.31 91.30 5.68
N LYS A 949 -8.20 91.91 4.49
CA LYS A 949 -7.04 91.76 3.60
C LYS A 949 -5.70 92.13 4.25
N PRO A 950 -5.55 93.23 5.02
CA PRO A 950 -4.28 93.57 5.66
C PRO A 950 -3.74 92.47 6.60
N GLU A 951 -4.61 91.82 7.36
CA GLU A 951 -4.27 90.71 8.24
C GLU A 951 -3.96 89.43 7.45
N ALA A 952 -4.75 89.14 6.41
CA ALA A 952 -4.49 88.02 5.50
C ALA A 952 -3.09 88.09 4.90
N ARG A 953 -2.68 89.28 4.44
CA ARG A 953 -1.36 89.52 3.83
C ARG A 953 -0.20 89.10 4.73
N LYS A 954 -0.27 89.39 6.03
CA LYS A 954 0.80 89.04 6.99
C LYS A 954 1.00 87.52 7.07
N HIS A 955 -0.09 86.77 7.09
CA HIS A 955 -0.05 85.32 7.20
C HIS A 955 0.35 84.63 5.90
N PHE A 956 -0.12 85.11 4.73
CA PHE A 956 0.39 84.61 3.44
C PHE A 956 1.89 84.88 3.27
N GLN A 957 2.40 86.04 3.69
CA GLN A 957 3.83 86.33 3.70
C GLN A 957 4.60 85.38 4.63
N ALA A 958 4.05 85.04 5.79
CA ALA A 958 4.67 84.09 6.72
C ALA A 958 4.74 82.68 6.11
N ALA A 959 3.70 82.22 5.41
CA ALA A 959 3.70 80.93 4.71
C ALA A 959 4.76 80.86 3.60
N VAL A 960 4.82 81.88 2.72
CA VAL A 960 5.84 81.97 1.65
C VAL A 960 7.26 82.09 2.23
N LYS A 961 7.43 82.82 3.34
CA LYS A 961 8.71 82.89 4.05
C LYS A 961 9.08 81.54 4.65
N GLY A 962 8.13 80.79 5.22
CA GLY A 962 8.35 79.44 5.75
C GLY A 962 8.88 78.49 4.68
N TRP A 963 8.30 78.56 3.47
CA TRP A 963 8.78 77.83 2.31
C TRP A 963 10.21 78.19 1.91
N THR A 964 10.46 79.48 1.66
CA THR A 964 11.75 79.98 1.14
C THR A 964 12.89 79.91 2.17
N SER A 965 12.58 79.96 3.47
CA SER A 965 13.55 79.85 4.56
C SER A 965 14.06 78.43 4.84
N GLY A 966 13.63 77.43 4.07
CA GLY A 966 14.23 76.09 4.09
C GLY A 966 13.32 74.96 4.57
N ALA A 967 11.99 75.14 4.59
CA ALA A 967 11.08 74.02 4.85
C ALA A 967 11.34 72.79 3.95
N PRO A 968 11.62 72.91 2.63
CA PRO A 968 11.94 71.75 1.80
C PRO A 968 13.18 70.98 2.29
N LYS A 969 14.25 71.69 2.68
CA LYS A 969 15.47 71.08 3.22
C LYS A 969 15.19 70.36 4.55
N ARG A 970 14.42 71.01 5.44
CA ARG A 970 14.04 70.45 6.74
C ARG A 970 13.17 69.19 6.62
N ILE A 971 12.24 69.16 5.66
CA ILE A 971 11.39 67.98 5.40
C ILE A 971 12.23 66.82 4.84
N ARG A 972 13.15 67.08 3.91
CA ARG A 972 14.06 66.04 3.39
C ARG A 972 14.95 65.43 4.48
N ALA A 973 15.42 66.27 5.41
CA ALA A 973 16.30 65.89 6.51
C ALA A 973 15.62 65.12 7.65
N LEU A 974 14.31 64.86 7.59
CA LEU A 974 13.60 64.11 8.62
C LEU A 974 14.12 62.67 8.72
N LYS A 975 14.60 62.30 9.91
CA LYS A 975 14.99 60.92 10.24
C LYS A 975 13.75 60.11 10.59
N ASN A 976 13.77 58.79 10.32
CA ASN A 976 12.69 57.85 10.66
C ASN A 976 11.32 58.23 10.06
N THR A 977 11.30 58.83 8.87
CA THR A 977 10.08 59.17 8.13
C THR A 977 10.16 58.50 6.76
N PRO A 978 9.15 57.71 6.34
CA PRO A 978 9.11 57.08 5.03
C PRO A 978 9.27 58.11 3.90
N LYS A 979 9.84 57.66 2.77
CA LYS A 979 10.11 58.53 1.62
C LYS A 979 8.80 59.13 1.10
N GLU A 980 7.76 58.32 1.04
CA GLU A 980 6.41 58.66 0.59
C GLU A 980 5.81 59.78 1.46
N SER A 981 5.94 59.68 2.78
CA SER A 981 5.48 60.72 3.71
C SER A 981 6.25 62.03 3.53
N LYS A 982 7.56 61.98 3.25
CA LYS A 982 8.33 63.19 2.94
C LYS A 982 7.85 63.86 1.65
N VAL A 983 7.49 63.07 0.63
CA VAL A 983 6.91 63.59 -0.61
C VAL A 983 5.57 64.27 -0.33
N ALA A 984 4.69 63.62 0.44
CA ALA A 984 3.40 64.19 0.83
C ALA A 984 3.58 65.52 1.56
N PHE A 985 4.42 65.58 2.59
CA PHE A 985 4.69 66.81 3.34
C PHE A 985 5.32 67.92 2.47
N LEU A 986 6.19 67.56 1.52
CA LEU A 986 6.74 68.53 0.57
C LEU A 986 5.67 69.09 -0.35
N ARG A 987 4.73 68.25 -0.80
CA ARG A 987 3.61 68.65 -1.65
C ARG A 987 2.64 69.56 -0.89
N GLU A 988 2.24 69.20 0.32
CA GLU A 988 1.35 70.02 1.16
C GLU A 988 1.96 71.39 1.48
N ALA A 989 3.25 71.42 1.81
CA ALA A 989 3.99 72.67 2.00
C ALA A 989 4.09 73.50 0.71
N LEU A 990 4.33 72.85 -0.43
CA LEU A 990 4.43 73.50 -1.74
C LEU A 990 3.11 74.13 -2.14
N ASP A 991 2.03 73.37 -2.05
CA ASP A 991 0.69 73.81 -2.44
C ASP A 991 0.20 74.95 -1.54
N SER A 992 0.45 74.88 -0.23
CA SER A 992 0.09 75.95 0.71
C SER A 992 0.91 77.23 0.50
N ALA A 993 2.21 77.09 0.18
CA ALA A 993 3.05 78.23 -0.16
C ALA A 993 2.65 78.85 -1.51
N ALA A 994 2.30 78.03 -2.49
CA ALA A 994 1.83 78.45 -3.81
C ALA A 994 0.46 79.14 -3.72
N GLU A 995 -0.46 78.64 -2.91
CA GLU A 995 -1.72 79.30 -2.56
C GLU A 995 -1.47 80.69 -1.98
N SER A 996 -0.62 80.74 -0.95
CA SER A 996 -0.27 82.00 -0.29
C SER A 996 0.35 82.99 -1.25
N GLN A 997 1.21 82.53 -2.17
CA GLN A 997 1.79 83.37 -3.21
C GLN A 997 0.74 83.85 -4.22
N PHE A 998 -0.19 82.99 -4.63
CA PHE A 998 -1.30 83.37 -5.52
C PHE A 998 -2.16 84.48 -4.90
N TYR A 999 -2.56 84.36 -3.63
CA TYR A 999 -3.32 85.41 -2.95
C TYR A 999 -2.52 86.69 -2.73
N LEU A 1000 -1.19 86.61 -2.57
CA LEU A 1000 -0.32 87.79 -2.58
C LEU A 1000 -0.30 88.48 -3.96
N SER A 1001 -0.40 87.71 -5.04
CA SER A 1001 -0.51 88.22 -6.41
C SER A 1001 -1.87 88.85 -6.70
N GLU A 1002 -2.97 88.40 -6.06
CA GLU A 1002 -4.29 89.03 -6.19
C GLU A 1002 -4.29 90.52 -5.76
N TYR A 1003 -3.36 90.96 -4.90
CA TYR A 1003 -3.21 92.40 -4.59
C TYR A 1003 -2.72 93.20 -5.80
N LYS A 1004 -1.86 92.62 -6.63
CA LYS A 1004 -1.38 93.24 -7.87
C LYS A 1004 -2.41 93.15 -8.99
N PHE A 1005 -3.18 92.07 -9.04
CA PHE A 1005 -4.34 91.98 -9.91
C PHE A 1005 -5.38 93.07 -9.58
N ALA A 1006 -5.64 93.33 -8.29
CA ALA A 1006 -6.50 94.45 -7.89
C ALA A 1006 -5.94 95.81 -8.32
N ASP A 1007 -4.61 96.01 -8.30
CA ASP A 1007 -3.99 97.22 -8.85
C ASP A 1007 -4.14 97.33 -10.38
N PHE A 1008 -4.15 96.20 -11.10
CA PHE A 1008 -4.47 96.14 -12.54
C PHE A 1008 -5.94 96.53 -12.81
N GLN A 1009 -6.88 95.99 -12.04
CA GLN A 1009 -8.32 96.29 -12.19
C GLN A 1009 -8.65 97.76 -11.92
N LYS A 1010 -7.91 98.43 -11.02
CA LYS A 1010 -8.09 99.88 -10.74
C LYS A 1010 -7.72 100.80 -11.90
N VAL A 1011 -7.01 100.31 -12.93
CA VAL A 1011 -6.66 101.11 -14.10
C VAL A 1011 -7.80 101.04 -15.12
N GLU A 1012 -8.75 101.96 -15.00
CA GLU A 1012 -9.95 102.03 -15.85
C GLU A 1012 -9.66 102.59 -17.25
N PHE A 1013 -10.40 102.10 -18.24
CA PHE A 1013 -10.36 102.59 -19.62
C PHE A 1013 -10.85 104.05 -19.71
N PRO A 1014 -10.11 104.96 -20.38
CA PRO A 1014 -10.49 106.37 -20.47
C PRO A 1014 -11.68 106.56 -21.41
N ARG A 1015 -12.89 106.78 -20.89
CA ARG A 1015 -14.09 106.96 -21.73
C ARG A 1015 -14.00 108.23 -22.60
N TYR A 1016 -14.10 108.05 -23.92
CA TYR A 1016 -14.17 109.16 -24.86
C TYR A 1016 -15.54 109.85 -24.86
N ARG A 1017 -15.57 111.16 -24.62
CA ARG A 1017 -16.80 111.99 -24.63
C ARG A 1017 -16.84 113.05 -25.74
N GLY A 1018 -15.88 113.00 -26.67
CA GLY A 1018 -15.79 113.94 -27.79
C GLY A 1018 -16.68 113.55 -28.98
N GLY A 1019 -16.88 114.46 -29.93
CA GLY A 1019 -17.52 114.11 -31.21
C GLY A 1019 -16.58 113.27 -32.08
N LYS A 1020 -17.10 112.28 -32.80
CA LYS A 1020 -16.36 111.25 -33.56
C LYS A 1020 -15.49 111.77 -34.74
N SER A 1021 -15.06 113.03 -34.82
CA SER A 1021 -14.18 113.45 -35.91
C SER A 1021 -12.77 112.90 -35.76
N MET A 1022 -12.11 112.58 -36.88
CA MET A 1022 -10.75 112.04 -36.94
C MET A 1022 -9.75 112.84 -36.07
N ALA A 1023 -9.78 114.18 -36.15
CA ALA A 1023 -8.88 115.03 -35.38
C ALA A 1023 -9.10 114.91 -33.85
N LYS A 1024 -10.36 114.76 -33.41
CA LYS A 1024 -10.69 114.65 -31.98
C LYS A 1024 -10.37 113.26 -31.43
N VAL A 1025 -10.64 112.21 -32.20
CA VAL A 1025 -10.28 110.82 -31.83
C VAL A 1025 -8.76 110.66 -31.80
N LYS A 1026 -8.03 111.18 -32.81
CA LYS A 1026 -6.57 111.17 -32.84
C LYS A 1026 -5.96 111.88 -31.63
N LYS A 1027 -6.47 113.06 -31.26
CA LYS A 1027 -6.00 113.79 -30.07
C LYS A 1027 -6.19 112.99 -28.78
N TRP A 1028 -7.35 112.36 -28.60
CA TRP A 1028 -7.61 111.50 -27.43
C TRP A 1028 -6.71 110.25 -27.43
N SER A 1029 -6.49 109.66 -28.61
CA SER A 1029 -5.57 108.53 -28.79
C SER A 1029 -4.14 108.88 -28.37
N ASP A 1030 -3.62 110.03 -28.85
CA ASP A 1030 -2.26 110.50 -28.59
C ASP A 1030 -2.02 110.92 -27.12
N THR A 1031 -3.08 111.21 -26.35
CA THR A 1031 -2.97 111.70 -24.96
C THR A 1031 -3.47 110.70 -23.92
N GLU A 1032 -4.77 110.45 -23.85
CA GLU A 1032 -5.41 109.69 -22.76
C GLU A 1032 -5.27 108.18 -22.98
N PHE A 1033 -5.58 107.70 -24.19
CA PHE A 1033 -5.48 106.29 -24.54
C PHE A 1033 -4.04 105.78 -24.45
N LYS A 1034 -3.07 106.48 -25.05
CA LYS A 1034 -1.65 106.10 -24.96
C LYS A 1034 -1.12 106.04 -23.52
N LYS A 1035 -1.53 106.99 -22.66
CA LYS A 1035 -1.18 106.97 -21.22
C LYS A 1035 -1.82 105.77 -20.51
N TRP A 1036 -3.08 105.49 -20.80
CA TRP A 1036 -3.77 104.31 -20.26
C TRP A 1036 -3.10 103.01 -20.70
N VAL A 1037 -2.79 102.83 -22.00
CA VAL A 1037 -2.08 101.66 -22.53
C VAL A 1037 -0.77 101.43 -21.77
N ASN A 1038 0.08 102.46 -21.66
CA ASN A 1038 1.37 102.35 -20.95
C ASN A 1038 1.19 101.97 -19.46
N ARG A 1039 0.22 102.59 -18.79
CA ARG A 1039 -0.06 102.31 -17.38
C ARG A 1039 -0.62 100.90 -17.19
N LYS A 1040 -1.61 100.50 -17.98
CA LYS A 1040 -2.28 99.19 -17.97
C LYS A 1040 -1.26 98.08 -18.28
N GLN A 1041 -0.39 98.25 -19.28
CA GLN A 1041 0.74 97.35 -19.55
C GLN A 1041 1.70 97.23 -18.36
N GLY A 1042 2.04 98.35 -17.71
CA GLY A 1042 2.94 98.35 -16.56
C GLY A 1042 2.40 97.54 -15.37
N VAL A 1043 1.13 97.77 -15.01
CA VAL A 1043 0.49 97.02 -13.90
C VAL A 1043 0.20 95.56 -14.28
N LEU A 1044 -0.11 95.27 -15.56
CA LEU A 1044 -0.24 93.91 -16.05
C LEU A 1044 1.07 93.14 -15.90
N ARG A 1045 2.19 93.70 -16.37
CA ARG A 1045 3.52 93.06 -16.26
C ARG A 1045 3.93 92.83 -14.80
N ALA A 1046 3.60 93.79 -13.92
CA ALA A 1046 3.88 93.65 -12.49
C ALA A 1046 3.05 92.51 -11.85
N ALA A 1047 1.78 92.38 -12.22
CA ALA A 1047 0.92 91.28 -11.76
C ALA A 1047 1.34 89.94 -12.34
N GLU A 1048 1.61 89.85 -13.66
CA GLU A 1048 2.13 88.64 -14.32
C GLU A 1048 3.44 88.17 -13.67
N ALA A 1049 4.38 89.08 -13.42
CA ALA A 1049 5.64 88.73 -12.76
C ALA A 1049 5.44 88.20 -11.33
N ASP A 1050 4.39 88.63 -10.63
CA ASP A 1050 4.07 88.14 -9.30
C ASP A 1050 3.40 86.75 -9.36
N TYR A 1051 2.44 86.54 -10.26
CA TYR A 1051 1.84 85.22 -10.52
C TYR A 1051 2.88 84.21 -11.02
N ALA A 1052 3.86 84.62 -11.82
CA ALA A 1052 4.96 83.77 -12.25
C ALA A 1052 5.81 83.23 -11.08
N LYS A 1053 5.79 83.87 -9.89
CA LYS A 1053 6.45 83.31 -8.70
C LYS A 1053 5.82 82.00 -8.26
N VAL A 1054 4.52 81.81 -8.46
CA VAL A 1054 3.83 80.52 -8.20
C VAL A 1054 4.45 79.42 -9.05
N ALA A 1055 4.73 79.71 -10.34
CA ALA A 1055 5.36 78.76 -11.24
C ALA A 1055 6.78 78.36 -10.84
N ARG A 1056 7.54 79.31 -10.28
CA ARG A 1056 8.94 79.12 -9.84
C ARG A 1056 9.05 78.32 -8.55
N MET A 1057 7.95 78.16 -7.80
CA MET A 1057 7.93 77.30 -6.62
C MET A 1057 7.99 75.84 -7.06
N THR A 1058 9.21 75.29 -7.07
CA THR A 1058 9.47 73.91 -7.48
C THR A 1058 10.42 73.21 -6.51
N VAL A 1059 10.33 71.88 -6.45
CA VAL A 1059 11.18 71.03 -5.60
C VAL A 1059 11.60 69.80 -6.37
N ASN A 1060 12.91 69.63 -6.61
CA ASN A 1060 13.43 68.44 -7.27
C ASN A 1060 13.58 67.28 -6.28
N LEU A 1061 12.89 66.18 -6.52
CA LEU A 1061 12.97 64.95 -5.73
C LEU A 1061 13.32 63.79 -6.68
N ASP A 1062 14.51 63.21 -6.52
CA ASP A 1062 14.97 62.04 -7.30
C ASP A 1062 14.86 62.20 -8.83
N GLY A 1063 15.17 63.39 -9.33
CA GLY A 1063 15.10 63.70 -10.77
C GLY A 1063 13.72 64.17 -11.24
N VAL A 1064 12.68 64.09 -10.41
CA VAL A 1064 11.33 64.59 -10.71
C VAL A 1064 11.14 65.99 -10.11
N GLN A 1065 10.76 66.96 -10.94
CA GLN A 1065 10.49 68.33 -10.49
C GLN A 1065 9.04 68.48 -10.03
N MET A 1066 8.82 68.51 -8.71
CA MET A 1066 7.49 68.78 -8.16
C MET A 1066 7.09 70.25 -8.34
N LYS A 1067 5.86 70.47 -8.82
CA LYS A 1067 5.22 71.78 -9.00
C LYS A 1067 3.82 71.79 -8.36
N SER A 1068 3.29 72.97 -8.04
CA SER A 1068 1.91 73.13 -7.56
C SER A 1068 0.95 73.33 -8.75
N ALA A 1069 0.47 72.24 -9.33
CA ALA A 1069 -0.44 72.31 -10.48
C ALA A 1069 -1.72 73.12 -10.20
N PRO A 1070 -2.44 72.95 -9.06
CA PRO A 1070 -3.67 73.68 -8.79
C PRO A 1070 -3.51 75.20 -8.83
N TRP A 1071 -2.41 75.70 -8.29
CA TRP A 1071 -2.14 77.14 -8.21
C TRP A 1071 -1.44 77.69 -9.46
N GLN A 1072 -0.75 76.85 -10.24
CA GLN A 1072 -0.32 77.20 -11.59
C GLN A 1072 -1.51 77.39 -12.54
N ILE A 1073 -2.52 76.52 -12.46
CA ILE A 1073 -3.78 76.64 -13.21
C ILE A 1073 -4.48 77.96 -12.83
N ALA A 1074 -4.60 78.26 -11.53
CA ALA A 1074 -5.21 79.50 -11.05
C ALA A 1074 -4.45 80.75 -11.52
N ALA A 1075 -3.11 80.74 -11.39
CA ALA A 1075 -2.25 81.85 -11.83
C ALA A 1075 -2.33 82.07 -13.35
N ALA A 1076 -2.37 81.00 -14.15
CA ALA A 1076 -2.50 81.07 -15.60
C ALA A 1076 -3.88 81.61 -16.01
N SER A 1077 -4.96 81.13 -15.37
CA SER A 1077 -6.32 81.64 -15.55
C SER A 1077 -6.39 83.15 -15.32
N ARG A 1078 -5.87 83.63 -14.18
CA ARG A 1078 -5.84 85.07 -13.86
C ARG A 1078 -4.99 85.89 -14.81
N THR A 1079 -3.86 85.34 -15.25
CA THR A 1079 -2.99 86.04 -16.21
C THR A 1079 -3.67 86.15 -17.58
N GLY A 1080 -4.32 85.09 -18.05
CA GLY A 1080 -5.12 85.10 -19.27
C GLY A 1080 -6.27 86.10 -19.20
N GLU A 1081 -6.99 86.15 -18.08
CA GLU A 1081 -8.06 87.12 -17.82
C GLU A 1081 -7.57 88.57 -17.94
N MET A 1082 -6.39 88.90 -17.40
CA MET A 1082 -5.81 90.23 -17.53
C MET A 1082 -5.50 90.59 -18.99
N TYR A 1083 -4.89 89.67 -19.75
CA TYR A 1083 -4.60 89.90 -21.18
C TYR A 1083 -5.88 90.03 -22.00
N ARG A 1084 -6.90 89.19 -21.73
CA ARG A 1084 -8.20 89.23 -22.40
C ARG A 1084 -8.93 90.54 -22.14
N SER A 1085 -9.07 90.92 -20.87
CA SER A 1085 -9.67 92.18 -20.44
C SER A 1085 -8.96 93.39 -21.04
N PHE A 1086 -7.62 93.37 -21.14
CA PHE A 1086 -6.90 94.44 -21.83
C PHE A 1086 -7.28 94.48 -23.32
N VAL A 1087 -7.20 93.36 -24.05
CA VAL A 1087 -7.54 93.34 -25.48
C VAL A 1087 -8.97 93.86 -25.73
N ASP A 1088 -9.92 93.43 -24.92
CA ASP A 1088 -11.32 93.88 -25.03
C ASP A 1088 -11.44 95.38 -24.77
N GLU A 1089 -10.85 95.89 -23.67
CA GLU A 1089 -10.80 97.34 -23.38
C GLU A 1089 -10.05 98.12 -24.48
N PHE A 1090 -9.02 97.54 -25.12
CA PHE A 1090 -8.25 98.19 -26.19
C PHE A 1090 -9.07 98.32 -27.48
N ARG A 1091 -9.86 97.29 -27.81
CA ARG A 1091 -10.76 97.26 -28.97
C ARG A 1091 -11.98 98.17 -28.83
N ASP A 1092 -12.34 98.55 -27.61
CA ASP A 1092 -13.37 99.55 -27.31
C ASP A 1092 -12.96 101.00 -27.65
N ALA A 1093 -11.77 101.21 -28.24
CA ALA A 1093 -11.35 102.50 -28.74
C ALA A 1093 -12.36 103.07 -29.78
N PRO A 1094 -12.80 104.35 -29.63
CA PRO A 1094 -13.79 104.94 -30.51
C PRO A 1094 -13.27 105.05 -31.95
N ILE A 1095 -14.09 104.60 -32.90
CA ILE A 1095 -13.79 104.71 -34.34
C ILE A 1095 -14.21 106.10 -34.84
N PRO A 1096 -13.33 106.84 -35.56
CA PRO A 1096 -13.71 108.09 -36.21
C PRO A 1096 -14.88 107.91 -37.18
N ARG A 1097 -15.82 108.87 -37.23
CA ARG A 1097 -17.01 108.87 -38.09
C ARG A 1097 -16.64 108.89 -39.57
N GLU A 1098 -15.52 109.51 -39.91
CA GLU A 1098 -14.98 109.53 -41.27
C GLU A 1098 -14.53 108.13 -41.71
N ILE A 1099 -14.06 107.30 -40.79
CA ILE A 1099 -13.70 105.89 -41.03
C ILE A 1099 -14.96 105.02 -41.01
N GLU A 1100 -15.85 105.21 -40.01
CA GLU A 1100 -17.08 104.43 -39.82
C GLU A 1100 -18.06 104.49 -41.00
N LYS A 1101 -18.01 105.56 -41.81
CA LYS A 1101 -18.86 105.74 -42.99
C LYS A 1101 -18.32 105.10 -44.27
N ASP A 1102 -17.04 104.75 -44.31
CA ASP A 1102 -16.40 104.13 -45.47
C ASP A 1102 -16.09 102.67 -45.12
N PRO A 1103 -16.84 101.70 -45.68
CA PRO A 1103 -16.64 100.29 -45.37
C PRO A 1103 -15.20 99.79 -45.59
N GLY A 1104 -14.51 100.30 -46.63
CA GLY A 1104 -13.14 99.91 -46.92
C GLY A 1104 -12.14 100.45 -45.89
N LEU A 1105 -12.29 101.71 -45.48
CA LEU A 1105 -11.46 102.30 -44.41
C LEU A 1105 -11.80 101.73 -43.04
N PHE A 1106 -13.07 101.41 -42.78
CA PHE A 1106 -13.51 100.75 -41.54
C PHE A 1106 -12.84 99.39 -41.37
N ASP A 1107 -12.89 98.55 -42.40
CA ASP A 1107 -12.25 97.23 -42.36
C ASP A 1107 -10.74 97.32 -42.18
N ILE A 1108 -10.07 98.28 -42.85
CA ILE A 1108 -8.63 98.54 -42.66
C ILE A 1108 -8.33 99.01 -41.23
N TYR A 1109 -9.15 99.88 -40.65
CA TYR A 1109 -8.93 100.44 -39.31
C TYR A 1109 -9.17 99.40 -38.22
N VAL A 1110 -10.26 98.63 -38.31
CA VAL A 1110 -10.55 97.52 -37.40
C VAL A 1110 -9.48 96.44 -37.56
N GLY A 1111 -9.11 96.10 -38.79
CA GLY A 1111 -8.01 95.18 -39.09
C GLY A 1111 -6.68 95.63 -38.47
N ALA A 1112 -6.35 96.92 -38.55
CA ALA A 1112 -5.12 97.46 -37.93
C ALA A 1112 -5.18 97.45 -36.38
N LEU A 1113 -6.35 97.69 -35.77
CA LEU A 1113 -6.54 97.55 -34.32
C LEU A 1113 -6.43 96.09 -33.88
N ASP A 1114 -6.95 95.17 -34.68
CA ASP A 1114 -6.80 93.73 -34.49
C ASP A 1114 -5.33 93.32 -34.60
N ASP A 1115 -4.61 93.73 -35.66
CA ASP A 1115 -3.19 93.42 -35.84
C ASP A 1115 -2.31 93.90 -34.68
N VAL A 1116 -2.61 95.07 -34.11
CA VAL A 1116 -1.88 95.64 -32.97
C VAL A 1116 -2.20 94.91 -31.66
N SER A 1117 -3.44 94.45 -31.47
CA SER A 1117 -3.88 93.76 -30.25
C SER A 1117 -3.67 92.25 -30.29
N GLU A 1118 -3.50 91.67 -31.48
CA GLU A 1118 -3.30 90.25 -31.74
C GLU A 1118 -2.15 89.63 -30.91
N PRO A 1119 -0.97 90.26 -30.73
CA PRO A 1119 0.07 89.72 -29.86
C PRO A 1119 -0.39 89.55 -28.40
N LEU A 1120 -1.23 90.47 -27.89
CA LEU A 1120 -1.78 90.40 -26.54
C LEU A 1120 -2.90 89.35 -26.44
N GLN A 1121 -3.71 89.22 -27.50
CA GLN A 1121 -4.73 88.17 -27.58
C GLN A 1121 -4.10 86.78 -27.61
N ARG A 1122 -2.98 86.61 -28.33
CA ARG A 1122 -2.18 85.37 -28.30
C ARG A 1122 -1.63 85.08 -26.91
N GLN A 1123 -1.19 86.09 -26.16
CA GLN A 1123 -0.81 85.87 -24.75
C GLN A 1123 -1.98 85.37 -23.91
N ALA A 1124 -3.20 85.91 -24.09
CA ALA A 1124 -4.37 85.39 -23.38
C ALA A 1124 -4.61 83.91 -23.72
N ILE A 1125 -4.60 83.56 -25.01
CA ILE A 1125 -4.76 82.18 -25.50
C ILE A 1125 -3.68 81.27 -24.93
N ASP A 1126 -2.40 81.65 -24.98
CA ASP A 1126 -1.28 80.86 -24.47
C ASP A 1126 -1.45 80.52 -22.98
N LYS A 1127 -1.88 81.49 -22.15
CA LYS A 1127 -2.10 81.26 -20.72
C LYS A 1127 -3.32 80.38 -20.45
N PHE A 1128 -4.42 80.56 -21.18
CA PHE A 1128 -5.57 79.70 -21.04
C PHE A 1128 -5.32 78.27 -21.57
N GLU A 1129 -4.58 78.12 -22.67
CA GLU A 1129 -4.15 76.81 -23.19
C GLU A 1129 -3.25 76.10 -22.17
N PHE A 1130 -2.28 76.80 -21.58
CA PHE A 1130 -1.48 76.27 -20.49
C PHE A 1130 -2.39 75.79 -19.34
N CYS A 1131 -3.30 76.65 -18.89
CA CYS A 1131 -4.24 76.35 -17.81
C CYS A 1131 -5.04 75.07 -18.08
N LEU A 1132 -5.65 74.95 -19.26
CA LEU A 1132 -6.48 73.81 -19.64
C LEU A 1132 -5.64 72.54 -19.87
N LYS A 1133 -4.47 72.66 -20.50
CA LYS A 1133 -3.54 71.55 -20.73
C LYS A 1133 -3.03 70.99 -19.42
N THR A 1134 -2.58 71.84 -18.50
CA THR A 1134 -2.13 71.41 -17.18
C THR A 1134 -3.27 70.78 -16.38
N ALA A 1135 -4.46 71.40 -16.35
CA ALA A 1135 -5.64 70.83 -15.70
C ALA A 1135 -5.99 69.42 -16.23
N THR A 1136 -5.91 69.23 -17.55
CA THR A 1136 -6.17 67.94 -18.20
C THR A 1136 -5.10 66.91 -17.86
N GLN A 1137 -3.81 67.29 -17.91
CA GLN A 1137 -2.68 66.40 -17.60
C GLN A 1137 -2.71 65.88 -16.16
N VAL A 1138 -3.04 66.75 -15.20
CA VAL A 1138 -3.10 66.36 -13.78
C VAL A 1138 -4.50 65.94 -13.33
N ARG A 1139 -5.48 65.94 -14.24
CA ARG A 1139 -6.90 65.64 -13.98
C ARG A 1139 -7.50 66.49 -12.86
N TRP A 1140 -7.17 67.78 -12.83
CA TRP A 1140 -7.57 68.71 -11.78
C TRP A 1140 -8.54 69.77 -12.34
N PHE A 1141 -9.84 69.54 -12.17
CA PHE A 1141 -10.90 70.37 -12.78
C PHE A 1141 -11.65 71.23 -11.77
N ASN A 1142 -11.12 72.42 -11.47
CA ASN A 1142 -11.73 73.39 -10.57
C ASN A 1142 -12.30 74.62 -11.32
N LYS A 1143 -12.83 75.60 -10.56
CA LYS A 1143 -13.37 76.86 -11.11
C LYS A 1143 -12.44 77.58 -12.09
N TRP A 1144 -11.13 77.52 -11.87
CA TRP A 1144 -10.13 78.17 -12.73
C TRP A 1144 -9.99 77.47 -14.07
N SER A 1145 -9.87 76.13 -14.06
CA SER A 1145 -9.80 75.36 -15.31
C SER A 1145 -11.08 75.49 -16.16
N ARG A 1146 -12.26 75.57 -15.52
CA ARG A 1146 -13.54 75.82 -16.22
C ARG A 1146 -13.55 77.21 -16.84
N SER A 1147 -13.08 78.22 -16.12
CA SER A 1147 -12.93 79.57 -16.66
C SER A 1147 -12.02 79.58 -17.89
N CYS A 1148 -10.87 78.90 -17.83
CA CYS A 1148 -9.97 78.79 -18.99
C CYS A 1148 -10.63 78.09 -20.20
N GLU A 1149 -11.38 77.01 -19.99
CA GLU A 1149 -12.12 76.31 -21.04
C GLU A 1149 -13.20 77.21 -21.68
N GLN A 1150 -13.93 77.96 -20.85
CA GLN A 1150 -14.96 78.92 -21.30
C GLN A 1150 -14.34 80.09 -22.08
N GLU A 1151 -13.26 80.68 -21.59
CA GLU A 1151 -12.56 81.78 -22.27
C GLU A 1151 -11.96 81.33 -23.61
N LEU A 1152 -11.35 80.15 -23.67
CA LEU A 1152 -10.84 79.58 -24.94
C LEU A 1152 -11.97 79.30 -25.93
N ASN A 1153 -13.09 78.75 -25.46
CA ASN A 1153 -14.25 78.54 -26.32
C ASN A 1153 -14.78 79.86 -26.86
N GLY A 1154 -14.91 80.90 -26.02
CA GLY A 1154 -15.32 82.23 -26.45
C GLY A 1154 -14.40 82.85 -27.50
N LEU A 1155 -13.09 82.55 -27.44
CA LEU A 1155 -12.09 83.02 -28.41
C LEU A 1155 -12.11 82.25 -29.73
N ASN A 1156 -12.29 80.92 -29.69
CA ASN A 1156 -12.39 80.08 -30.89
C ASN A 1156 -13.20 78.81 -30.62
N PRO A 1157 -14.54 78.84 -30.82
CA PRO A 1157 -15.41 77.71 -30.51
C PRO A 1157 -15.13 76.45 -31.34
N ARG A 1158 -14.60 76.62 -32.57
CA ARG A 1158 -14.25 75.50 -33.46
C ARG A 1158 -13.01 74.76 -32.98
N LYS A 1159 -12.01 75.48 -32.46
CA LYS A 1159 -10.76 74.88 -31.96
C LYS A 1159 -10.90 74.35 -30.54
N TYR A 1160 -11.71 75.00 -29.70
CA TYR A 1160 -11.89 74.63 -28.28
C TYR A 1160 -13.38 74.41 -27.95
N PRO A 1161 -13.98 73.29 -28.36
CA PRO A 1161 -15.34 72.96 -27.94
C PRO A 1161 -15.41 72.72 -26.43
N VAL A 1162 -16.45 73.20 -25.76
CA VAL A 1162 -16.68 72.93 -24.33
C VAL A 1162 -17.09 71.46 -24.17
N ALA A 1163 -16.41 70.72 -23.29
CA ALA A 1163 -16.76 69.33 -23.04
C ALA A 1163 -18.12 69.20 -22.31
N ALA A 1164 -18.99 68.31 -22.80
CA ALA A 1164 -20.31 68.03 -22.21
C ALA A 1164 -20.27 67.06 -20.99
N GLU A 1165 -19.10 66.57 -20.61
CA GLU A 1165 -18.93 65.61 -19.51
C GLU A 1165 -18.98 66.30 -18.14
N LEU A 1166 -19.78 65.75 -17.22
CA LEU A 1166 -19.75 66.09 -15.79
C LEU A 1166 -18.40 65.64 -15.19
N ARG A 1167 -17.43 66.55 -15.16
CA ARG A 1167 -16.15 66.35 -14.47
C ARG A 1167 -16.34 66.63 -12.98
N GLY A 1168 -16.08 65.63 -12.13
CA GLY A 1168 -16.14 65.78 -10.67
C GLY A 1168 -15.20 66.88 -10.17
N GLU A 1169 -15.65 67.68 -9.21
CA GLU A 1169 -14.76 68.65 -8.56
C GLU A 1169 -13.66 67.90 -7.80
N PRO A 1170 -12.41 68.43 -7.76
CA PRO A 1170 -11.36 67.90 -6.90
C PRO A 1170 -11.86 67.91 -5.45
N ASN A 1171 -12.12 66.73 -4.92
CA ASN A 1171 -12.51 66.54 -3.53
C ASN A 1171 -11.25 66.54 -2.65
N TYR A 1172 -11.37 67.05 -1.43
CA TYR A 1172 -10.30 67.22 -0.41
C TYR A 1172 -9.57 65.93 0.01
N VAL A 1173 -9.82 64.80 -0.66
CA VAL A 1173 -9.07 63.57 -0.46
C VAL A 1173 -7.70 63.78 -1.11
N LYS A 1174 -6.63 63.62 -0.33
CA LYS A 1174 -5.21 63.70 -0.75
C LYS A 1174 -4.93 62.74 -1.92
N ALA A 1175 -5.33 63.11 -3.13
CA ALA A 1175 -5.02 62.38 -4.34
C ALA A 1175 -3.64 62.80 -4.81
N THR A 1176 -2.82 61.80 -5.12
CA THR A 1176 -1.53 61.94 -5.79
C THR A 1176 -1.73 62.65 -7.14
N VAL A 1177 -1.58 63.97 -7.14
CA VAL A 1177 -1.45 64.76 -8.37
C VAL A 1177 -0.31 64.14 -9.19
N GLY A 1178 -0.59 63.68 -10.41
CA GLY A 1178 0.42 63.14 -11.32
C GLY A 1178 1.49 64.18 -11.66
N ASP A 1179 2.67 63.73 -12.07
CA ASP A 1179 3.79 64.59 -12.46
C ASP A 1179 3.41 65.41 -13.72
N PRO A 1180 3.20 66.72 -13.62
CA PRO A 1180 3.06 67.55 -14.80
C PRO A 1180 4.49 67.75 -15.32
N GLY A 1181 4.81 67.06 -16.43
CA GLY A 1181 6.08 67.27 -17.14
C GLY A 1181 6.37 68.75 -17.39
N ALA A 1182 7.60 69.07 -17.82
CA ALA A 1182 8.10 70.43 -17.90
C ALA A 1182 7.25 71.36 -18.80
N VAL A 1183 6.21 71.97 -18.24
CA VAL A 1183 5.50 73.11 -18.84
C VAL A 1183 5.94 74.36 -18.08
N ASP A 1184 6.51 75.31 -18.83
CA ASP A 1184 7.04 76.57 -18.34
C ASP A 1184 5.98 77.66 -18.47
N LEU A 1185 5.75 78.41 -17.39
CA LEU A 1185 4.91 79.62 -17.36
C LEU A 1185 5.73 80.88 -17.72
N GLY A 1186 6.80 80.70 -18.50
CA GLY A 1186 7.90 81.62 -18.72
C GLY A 1186 7.51 83.07 -19.00
N ALA A 1187 8.37 83.98 -18.56
CA ALA A 1187 8.30 85.41 -18.85
C ALA A 1187 8.74 85.69 -20.30
N ILE A 1188 8.17 86.75 -20.88
CA ILE A 1188 8.43 87.31 -22.21
C ILE A 1188 9.91 87.15 -22.63
N ASN A 1189 10.17 86.35 -23.68
CA ASN A 1189 11.41 86.46 -24.44
C ASN A 1189 11.27 87.67 -25.37
N GLN A 1190 12.02 88.75 -25.11
CA GLN A 1190 11.92 90.05 -25.82
C GLN A 1190 12.06 89.93 -27.35
N GLN A 1191 12.62 88.83 -27.85
CA GLN A 1191 12.80 88.59 -29.30
C GLN A 1191 11.49 88.43 -30.09
N ARG A 1192 10.37 88.06 -29.47
CA ARG A 1192 9.10 87.80 -30.21
C ARG A 1192 8.19 89.01 -30.43
N LEU A 1193 8.51 90.17 -29.85
CA LEU A 1193 7.74 91.42 -30.08
C LEU A 1193 8.32 92.29 -31.21
N ASN A 1194 9.45 91.89 -31.83
CA ASN A 1194 10.23 92.75 -32.73
C ASN A 1194 10.56 92.16 -34.12
N SER A 1195 9.92 91.10 -34.60
CA SER A 1195 10.15 90.60 -35.97
C SER A 1195 8.95 90.87 -36.88
N LYS A 1196 9.18 91.66 -37.92
CA LYS A 1196 8.25 92.07 -39.00
C LYS A 1196 7.74 90.93 -39.91
N ASP A 1197 7.90 89.66 -39.54
CA ASP A 1197 7.81 88.54 -40.52
C ASP A 1197 6.59 87.62 -40.35
N ALA A 1198 5.46 88.11 -39.82
CA ALA A 1198 4.25 87.30 -39.66
C ALA A 1198 3.22 87.49 -40.80
N VAL A 1199 3.67 87.69 -42.04
CA VAL A 1199 2.83 87.64 -43.25
C VAL A 1199 3.55 86.83 -44.33
N ALA A 1200 3.55 85.51 -44.23
CA ALA A 1200 3.68 84.61 -45.36
C ALA A 1200 3.47 83.16 -44.92
N THR A 1201 2.85 82.37 -45.81
CA THR A 1201 2.65 80.92 -45.77
C THR A 1201 1.47 80.40 -44.94
N ARG A 1202 0.34 80.32 -45.65
CA ARG A 1202 -0.91 79.65 -45.28
C ARG A 1202 -1.27 78.71 -46.44
N GLU A 1203 -0.72 77.49 -46.45
CA GLU A 1203 -1.13 76.33 -47.27
C GLU A 1203 -0.65 75.11 -46.43
N GLY A 1204 -1.43 74.22 -45.82
CA GLY A 1204 -2.70 73.55 -46.11
C GLY A 1204 -2.41 72.05 -46.26
N PRO A 1205 -3.33 71.09 -45.98
CA PRO A 1205 -4.35 70.97 -44.93
C PRO A 1205 -3.86 70.26 -43.65
#